data_AF-A0A7C6K5D4-F1
#
_entry.id   AF-A0A7C6K5D4-F1
#
_cell.length_a   1.000
_cell.length_b   1.000
_cell.length_c   1.000
_cell.angle_alpha   90.00
_cell.angle_beta   90.00
_cell.angle_gamma   90.00
#
_symmetry.space_group_name_H-M   'P 1'
#
loop_
_entity.id
_entity.type
_entity.pdbx_description
1 polymer ?
#
loop_
_entity_poly.entity_id
_entity_poly.type
_entity_poly.pdbx_seq_one_letter_code
_entity_poly.pdbx_strand_id
1 'polypeptide(L)'
;MNKSKRFQFRGYIESYLDKYIENTKQNKEDFNVEFYDYLLNQIFAISIKTVLTLFLVFKKEDLLKGDSPEERYDYFDNYSSTEEFHNLVDEMYPLLRLRLDRTLYNHIVNYNDFKIRAEKDKVEIYRKFGFDIEDIKNCHVKYGVSDYHRGLKSVFVIENNNKRIIYKPRSGRIDIHWKSFISWFNSKGLSLNLDTIKVLDKGEYHWQEYIDNKSCKSEIEIQNLYYRMGILAAISYAFRIEDLHMENIIVNREFPYIIDLETIFQLDGFQKSNLEIKTATDIINKKVSKSILSTQLFPIPSKLYDSEVDISGITGKGGQVIKRGKVKIVNQFTDAIEIIREDGTTKNKGNIGRIEDKFVNPKDYIREIVEGFREGYILLQDNKEELLRLINSGVLFHNISPRYLFRNTNLYATILETSRNPKYLKNKSDLKRLYNLLFNMDNNDRFKKVYKSELEDLFNDDIPYFYGYIDDKDIYNSKGDSCFALEKTSLMEVNKRIKKLNQKDLKVQIDFILKSMAKPKKTWNSVSKKKDHYITKDIYNSNDFLIEASKEIGDILISKAIFHEKTQTINWLDIQNTFPTWNIGPQGISLYNGLAGNAVFLSSLYLATKDIKYQEILHRILNTIKLDIDKISNSSSSVFNGMISLAYLYVFLYRQTKDKSMLQNSINIINEYKEKILQNTSYDIIDGLAGILVVVLNIFELSKDIELEDLSIKIGKDIIKNIRIEKEIAYWKKGNNDELMIAGFSHGLAGVSYALGKLYKMTNYKDHISIIDNLIEVENNYYNGDIENWIDLRSEDILNSNNSPIHWCHGATGIGLSRLKNKDIIDTSDDIDKALKTIIKNGLYRDSDCLCHGNLGNIELLLEIYKENNDIKIYNKAVTRANEVIKENKNDQRYKNGVGQDFDSVNFMLGLSGIGYEFLRLSNPEKYPSVLLLEV
;
A
#
# COMPACT_ATOMS: atom_id res chain seq x y z
N MET A 1 -17.18 9.58 44.29
CA MET A 1 -16.71 8.81 43.12
C MET A 1 -17.50 7.51 43.06
N ASN A 2 -18.56 7.45 42.23
CA ASN A 2 -19.44 6.28 42.12
C ASN A 2 -18.77 5.16 41.32
N LYS A 3 -19.00 3.91 41.75
CA LYS A 3 -18.46 2.62 41.24
C LYS A 3 -18.12 2.64 39.73
N SER A 4 -16.85 2.81 39.40
CA SER A 4 -16.31 2.74 38.05
C SER A 4 -16.06 1.28 37.61
N LYS A 5 -15.94 1.08 36.30
CA LYS A 5 -15.44 -0.13 35.63
C LYS A 5 -14.33 -0.82 36.45
N ARG A 6 -14.45 -2.12 36.70
CA ARG A 6 -13.33 -2.93 37.25
C ARG A 6 -12.14 -2.82 36.28
N PHE A 7 -11.04 -2.22 36.70
CA PHE A 7 -9.78 -2.18 35.94
C PHE A 7 -8.97 -3.45 36.20
N GLN A 8 -8.26 -3.95 35.19
CA GLN A 8 -7.32 -5.06 35.41
C GLN A 8 -6.11 -4.54 36.18
N PHE A 9 -5.66 -5.33 37.17
CA PHE A 9 -4.52 -5.02 38.04
C PHE A 9 -4.69 -3.69 38.77
N ARG A 10 -5.92 -3.44 39.24
CA ARG A 10 -6.35 -2.21 39.90
C ARG A 10 -5.47 -1.90 41.11
N GLY A 11 -5.09 -2.91 41.89
CA GLY A 11 -4.29 -2.75 43.09
C GLY A 11 -2.96 -2.05 42.82
N TYR A 12 -2.19 -2.50 41.82
CA TYR A 12 -0.96 -1.84 41.40
C TYR A 12 -1.20 -0.43 40.86
N ILE A 13 -2.19 -0.27 39.98
CA ILE A 13 -2.41 0.98 39.24
C ILE A 13 -2.85 2.12 40.17
N GLU A 14 -3.84 1.88 41.02
CA GLU A 14 -4.35 2.89 41.96
C GLU A 14 -3.33 3.21 43.04
N SER A 15 -2.70 2.18 43.63
CA SER A 15 -1.68 2.41 44.66
C SER A 15 -0.45 3.15 44.12
N TYR A 16 -0.07 2.94 42.86
CA TYR A 16 1.02 3.69 42.23
C TYR A 16 0.66 5.16 42.08
N LEU A 17 -0.54 5.47 41.58
CA LEU A 17 -1.00 6.85 41.42
C LEU A 17 -1.12 7.56 42.77
N ASP A 18 -1.71 6.92 43.76
CA ASP A 18 -1.93 7.51 45.09
C ASP A 18 -0.59 7.78 45.79
N LYS A 19 0.38 6.83 45.76
CA LYS A 19 1.75 7.05 46.25
C LYS A 19 2.46 8.19 45.52
N TYR A 20 2.28 8.28 44.20
CA TYR A 20 2.89 9.35 43.40
C TYR A 20 2.34 10.72 43.82
N ILE A 21 1.01 10.85 43.96
CA ILE A 21 0.33 12.08 44.40
C ILE A 21 0.81 12.50 45.79
N GLU A 22 0.90 11.55 46.73
CA GLU A 22 1.39 11.79 48.09
C GLU A 22 2.86 12.27 48.09
N ASN A 23 3.74 11.55 47.40
CA ASN A 23 5.16 11.86 47.31
C ASN A 23 5.44 13.22 46.65
N THR A 24 4.59 13.63 45.70
CA THR A 24 4.71 14.91 44.98
C THR A 24 3.88 16.04 45.61
N LYS A 25 3.23 15.79 46.76
CA LYS A 25 2.38 16.74 47.49
C LYS A 25 1.29 17.38 46.63
N GLN A 26 0.76 16.63 45.66
CA GLN A 26 -0.37 17.06 44.85
C GLN A 26 -1.68 16.79 45.61
N ASN A 27 -2.72 17.61 45.41
CA ASN A 27 -4.03 17.36 46.00
C ASN A 27 -4.93 16.62 45.01
N LYS A 28 -5.39 15.41 45.39
CA LYS A 28 -6.28 14.58 44.55
C LYS A 28 -7.60 15.29 44.21
N GLU A 29 -8.09 16.20 45.06
CA GLU A 29 -9.31 16.98 44.84
C GLU A 29 -9.17 18.05 43.72
N ASP A 30 -7.95 18.30 43.24
CA ASP A 30 -7.71 19.24 42.14
C ASP A 30 -7.89 18.66 40.74
N PHE A 31 -8.01 17.33 40.66
CA PHE A 31 -8.26 16.59 39.43
C PHE A 31 -9.76 16.39 39.24
N ASN A 32 -10.25 16.69 38.03
CA ASN A 32 -11.58 16.22 37.66
C ASN A 32 -11.54 14.68 37.47
N VAL A 33 -12.71 14.04 37.56
CA VAL A 33 -12.81 12.56 37.54
C VAL A 33 -12.21 11.99 36.26
N GLU A 34 -12.45 12.64 35.12
CA GLU A 34 -11.97 12.18 33.81
C GLU A 34 -10.43 12.26 33.70
N PHE A 35 -9.79 13.25 34.31
CA PHE A 35 -8.34 13.35 34.33
C PHE A 35 -7.72 12.28 35.24
N TYR A 36 -8.34 12.02 36.40
CA TYR A 36 -7.89 10.93 37.28
C TYR A 36 -7.98 9.58 36.57
N ASP A 37 -9.12 9.28 35.93
CA ASP A 37 -9.30 8.07 35.12
C ASP A 37 -8.32 8.01 33.93
N TYR A 38 -8.02 9.16 33.33
CA TYR A 38 -7.00 9.25 32.28
C TYR A 38 -5.61 8.86 32.79
N LEU A 39 -5.18 9.34 33.97
CA LEU A 39 -3.90 8.95 34.58
C LEU A 39 -3.84 7.45 34.90
N LEU A 40 -4.91 6.88 35.46
CA LEU A 40 -5.01 5.42 35.69
C LEU A 40 -4.82 4.64 34.38
N ASN A 41 -5.47 5.09 33.30
CA ASN A 41 -5.32 4.47 31.98
C ASN A 41 -3.88 4.58 31.43
N GLN A 42 -3.17 5.68 31.68
CA GLN A 42 -1.76 5.80 31.28
C GLN A 42 -0.87 4.81 32.04
N ILE A 43 -1.05 4.71 33.36
CA ILE A 43 -0.30 3.73 34.18
C ILE A 43 -0.59 2.31 33.71
N PHE A 44 -1.86 1.98 33.45
CA PHE A 44 -2.26 0.69 32.91
C PHE A 44 -1.58 0.40 31.56
N ALA A 45 -1.69 1.31 30.59
CA ALA A 45 -1.17 1.12 29.24
C ALA A 45 0.36 0.93 29.20
N ILE A 46 1.07 1.51 30.17
CA ILE A 46 2.53 1.40 30.29
C ILE A 46 2.95 0.15 31.07
N SER A 47 2.22 -0.23 32.11
CA SER A 47 2.64 -1.28 33.05
C SER A 47 2.04 -2.67 32.79
N ILE A 48 0.94 -2.78 32.04
CA ILE A 48 0.16 -4.02 31.89
C ILE A 48 0.99 -5.25 31.51
N LYS A 49 1.89 -5.13 30.52
CA LYS A 49 2.74 -6.26 30.08
C LYS A 49 3.69 -6.71 31.19
N THR A 50 4.16 -5.80 32.03
CA THR A 50 5.08 -6.07 33.15
C THR A 50 4.35 -6.72 34.31
N VAL A 51 3.24 -6.12 34.76
CA VAL A 51 2.43 -6.67 35.85
C VAL A 51 1.91 -8.06 35.48
N LEU A 52 1.45 -8.25 34.25
CA LEU A 52 1.03 -9.56 33.75
C LEU A 52 2.19 -10.56 33.70
N THR A 53 3.40 -10.13 33.33
CA THR A 53 4.57 -11.04 33.34
C THR A 53 4.86 -11.51 34.76
N LEU A 54 4.84 -10.62 35.74
CA LEU A 54 5.02 -10.98 37.16
C LEU A 54 3.89 -11.86 37.67
N PHE A 55 2.64 -11.57 37.28
CA PHE A 55 1.50 -12.43 37.57
C PHE A 55 1.71 -13.87 37.10
N LEU A 56 2.18 -14.05 35.87
CA LEU A 56 2.48 -15.36 35.30
C LEU A 56 3.66 -16.06 36.00
N VAL A 57 4.65 -15.30 36.50
CA VAL A 57 5.72 -15.88 37.35
C VAL A 57 5.13 -16.35 38.68
N PHE A 58 4.33 -15.54 39.37
CA PHE A 58 3.68 -15.94 40.62
C PHE A 58 2.80 -17.18 40.45
N LYS A 59 2.09 -17.28 39.32
CA LYS A 59 1.33 -18.46 38.96
C LYS A 59 2.23 -19.70 38.78
N LYS A 60 3.34 -19.55 38.06
CA LYS A 60 4.27 -20.65 37.77
C LYS A 60 4.97 -21.19 39.02
N GLU A 61 5.24 -20.31 40.00
CA GLU A 61 5.89 -20.65 41.26
C GLU A 61 4.88 -20.99 42.39
N ASP A 62 3.60 -21.22 42.05
CA ASP A 62 2.53 -21.56 42.99
C ASP A 62 2.35 -20.56 44.17
N LEU A 63 2.60 -19.28 43.92
CA LEU A 63 2.50 -18.20 44.92
C LEU A 63 1.11 -17.56 45.02
N LEU A 64 0.19 -17.90 44.11
CA LEU A 64 -1.18 -17.38 44.09
C LEU A 64 -2.06 -18.17 45.08
N LYS A 65 -2.87 -17.47 45.88
CA LYS A 65 -3.80 -18.08 46.85
C LYS A 65 -5.25 -17.95 46.38
N GLY A 66 -6.01 -19.02 46.51
CA GLY A 66 -7.43 -19.07 46.12
C GLY A 66 -7.78 -20.39 45.44
N ASP A 67 -9.00 -20.87 45.70
CA ASP A 67 -9.49 -22.14 45.18
C ASP A 67 -9.97 -21.97 43.73
N SER A 68 -10.48 -20.78 43.37
CA SER A 68 -10.89 -20.43 42.01
C SER A 68 -9.85 -19.59 41.24
N PRO A 69 -9.84 -19.62 39.89
CA PRO A 69 -9.06 -18.71 39.05
C PRO A 69 -9.25 -17.22 39.40
N GLU A 70 -10.48 -16.83 39.75
CA GLU A 70 -10.85 -15.48 40.14
C GLU A 70 -10.25 -15.10 41.50
N GLU A 71 -10.33 -15.98 42.49
CA GLU A 71 -9.73 -15.74 43.81
C GLU A 71 -8.21 -15.60 43.72
N ARG A 72 -7.55 -16.42 42.88
CA ARG A 72 -6.10 -16.30 42.63
C ARG A 72 -5.72 -14.99 41.97
N TYR A 73 -6.55 -14.50 41.04
CA TYR A 73 -6.38 -13.18 40.46
C TYR A 73 -6.54 -12.07 41.50
N ASP A 74 -7.62 -12.11 42.29
CA ASP A 74 -7.92 -11.10 43.30
C ASP A 74 -6.88 -11.08 44.42
N TYR A 75 -6.33 -12.24 44.81
CA TYR A 75 -5.20 -12.32 45.72
C TYR A 75 -3.99 -11.54 45.18
N PHE A 76 -3.61 -11.78 43.92
CA PHE A 76 -2.49 -11.05 43.31
C PHE A 76 -2.79 -9.57 43.15
N ASP A 77 -4.00 -9.21 42.70
CA ASP A 77 -4.38 -7.81 42.51
C ASP A 77 -4.26 -7.04 43.84
N ASN A 78 -4.73 -7.62 44.94
CA ASN A 78 -4.54 -7.07 46.28
C ASN A 78 -3.06 -6.99 46.69
N TYR A 79 -2.28 -8.06 46.52
CA TYR A 79 -0.84 -8.05 46.82
C TYR A 79 -0.08 -7.00 45.99
N SER A 80 -0.50 -6.76 44.75
CA SER A 80 0.13 -5.78 43.86
C SER A 80 0.01 -4.33 44.34
N SER A 81 -0.86 -4.06 45.32
CA SER A 81 -0.97 -2.74 45.97
C SER A 81 0.08 -2.48 47.06
N THR A 82 0.77 -3.53 47.53
CA THR A 82 1.68 -3.47 48.69
C THR A 82 2.99 -2.74 48.36
N GLU A 83 3.66 -2.19 49.38
CA GLU A 83 5.01 -1.61 49.18
C GLU A 83 6.03 -2.65 48.72
N GLU A 84 5.93 -3.88 49.22
CA GLU A 84 6.77 -5.00 48.85
C GLU A 84 6.72 -5.28 47.32
N PHE A 85 5.52 -5.37 46.74
CA PHE A 85 5.39 -5.60 45.31
C PHE A 85 5.92 -4.43 44.47
N HIS A 86 5.73 -3.18 44.92
CA HIS A 86 6.30 -2.02 44.24
C HIS A 86 7.82 -2.05 44.24
N ASN A 87 8.44 -2.39 45.37
CA ASN A 87 9.89 -2.55 45.49
C ASN A 87 10.41 -3.67 44.57
N LEU A 88 9.69 -4.79 44.47
CA LEU A 88 10.02 -5.87 43.54
C LEU A 88 9.98 -5.39 42.07
N VAL A 89 8.93 -4.67 41.68
CA VAL A 89 8.81 -4.13 40.32
C VAL A 89 9.95 -3.15 40.03
N ASP A 90 10.27 -2.27 40.97
CA ASP A 90 11.33 -1.27 40.84
C ASP A 90 12.72 -1.90 40.69
N GLU A 91 12.99 -2.98 41.45
CA GLU A 91 14.24 -3.72 41.36
C GLU A 91 14.36 -4.46 40.02
N MET A 92 13.30 -5.15 39.58
CA MET A 92 13.32 -5.96 38.37
C MET A 92 13.21 -5.13 37.08
N TYR A 93 12.47 -4.01 37.12
CA TYR A 93 12.13 -3.18 35.96
C TYR A 93 12.31 -1.68 36.27
N PRO A 94 13.53 -1.24 36.61
CA PRO A 94 13.78 0.13 37.07
C PRO A 94 13.38 1.21 36.06
N LEU A 95 13.33 0.89 34.76
CA LEU A 95 12.90 1.85 33.73
C LEU A 95 11.38 2.02 33.68
N LEU A 96 10.60 1.09 34.22
CA LEU A 96 9.15 1.24 34.31
C LEU A 96 8.79 2.41 35.23
N ARG A 97 9.39 2.45 36.43
CA ARG A 97 9.19 3.55 37.37
C ARG A 97 9.59 4.89 36.78
N LEU A 98 10.79 4.99 36.20
CA LEU A 98 11.26 6.21 35.54
C LEU A 98 10.25 6.71 34.50
N ARG A 99 9.69 5.79 33.71
CA ARG A 99 8.71 6.11 32.67
C ARG A 99 7.37 6.55 33.25
N LEU A 100 6.84 5.84 34.25
CA LEU A 100 5.59 6.18 34.91
C LEU A 100 5.68 7.53 35.63
N ASP A 101 6.72 7.75 36.44
CA ASP A 101 6.95 9.01 37.17
C ASP A 101 6.98 10.22 36.23
N ARG A 102 7.70 10.09 35.11
CA ARG A 102 7.77 11.14 34.09
C ARG A 102 6.45 11.34 33.36
N THR A 103 5.75 10.25 33.05
CA THR A 103 4.45 10.32 32.36
C THR A 103 3.44 11.07 33.22
N LEU A 104 3.35 10.72 34.51
CA LEU A 104 2.49 11.39 35.48
C LEU A 104 2.87 12.86 35.65
N TYR A 105 4.17 13.15 35.82
CA TYR A 105 4.67 14.52 35.93
C TYR A 105 4.22 15.39 34.75
N ASN A 106 4.50 14.92 33.53
CA ASN A 106 4.19 15.67 32.31
C ASN A 106 2.68 15.87 32.12
N HIS A 107 1.86 14.86 32.36
CA HIS A 107 0.40 15.02 32.25
C HIS A 107 -0.16 15.98 33.29
N ILE A 108 0.32 15.95 34.54
CA ILE A 108 -0.10 16.88 35.59
C ILE A 108 0.32 18.32 35.24
N VAL A 109 1.54 18.53 34.75
CA VAL A 109 2.01 19.84 34.26
C VAL A 109 1.10 20.33 33.12
N ASN A 110 0.82 19.50 32.13
CA ASN A 110 -0.03 19.86 30.99
C ASN A 110 -1.48 20.16 31.40
N TYR A 111 -2.02 19.43 32.38
CA TYR A 111 -3.33 19.68 32.96
C TYR A 111 -3.38 21.02 33.71
N ASN A 112 -2.36 21.32 34.50
CA ASN A 112 -2.26 22.59 35.22
C ASN A 112 -2.11 23.78 34.26
N ASP A 113 -1.27 23.66 33.23
CA ASP A 113 -1.16 24.66 32.16
C ASP A 113 -2.51 24.89 31.50
N PHE A 114 -3.22 23.81 31.14
CA PHE A 114 -4.55 23.90 30.55
C PHE A 114 -5.56 24.61 31.46
N LYS A 115 -5.62 24.29 32.76
CA LYS A 115 -6.50 24.98 33.72
C LYS A 115 -6.22 26.48 33.80
N ILE A 116 -4.95 26.85 33.95
CA ILE A 116 -4.53 28.25 34.03
C ILE A 116 -4.91 29.00 32.75
N ARG A 117 -4.69 28.39 31.59
CA ARG A 117 -5.01 28.97 30.28
C ARG A 117 -6.53 29.09 30.07
N ALA A 118 -7.30 28.08 30.44
CA ALA A 118 -8.77 28.09 30.36
C ALA A 118 -9.37 29.22 31.21
N GLU A 119 -8.92 29.36 32.45
CA GLU A 119 -9.38 30.42 33.35
C GLU A 119 -8.99 31.81 32.84
N LYS A 120 -7.75 31.96 32.34
CA LYS A 120 -7.27 33.22 31.76
C LYS A 120 -8.08 33.65 30.54
N ASP A 121 -8.48 32.70 29.69
CA ASP A 121 -9.05 32.99 28.37
C ASP A 121 -10.59 32.92 28.30
N LYS A 122 -11.27 32.50 29.37
CA LYS A 122 -12.72 32.20 29.37
C LYS A 122 -13.61 33.28 28.74
N VAL A 123 -13.29 34.56 28.98
CA VAL A 123 -14.05 35.69 28.41
C VAL A 123 -13.87 35.78 26.89
N GLU A 124 -12.65 35.60 26.39
CA GLU A 124 -12.36 35.61 24.95
C GLU A 124 -12.95 34.38 24.26
N ILE A 125 -12.90 33.21 24.92
CA ILE A 125 -13.52 31.96 24.46
C ILE A 125 -15.03 32.15 24.30
N TYR A 126 -15.70 32.71 25.32
CA TYR A 126 -17.13 33.00 25.25
C TYR A 126 -17.45 33.96 24.11
N ARG A 127 -16.71 35.08 23.98
CA ARG A 127 -16.94 36.04 22.89
C ARG A 127 -16.72 35.43 21.50
N LYS A 128 -15.74 34.54 21.34
CA LYS A 128 -15.37 33.97 20.05
C LYS A 128 -16.25 32.79 19.62
N PHE A 129 -16.57 31.90 20.56
CA PHE A 129 -17.22 30.62 20.29
C PHE A 129 -18.62 30.50 20.90
N GLY A 130 -19.01 31.44 21.77
CA GLY A 130 -20.22 31.32 22.59
C GLY A 130 -20.15 30.11 23.52
N PHE A 131 -18.95 29.72 23.94
CA PHE A 131 -18.68 28.59 24.84
C PHE A 131 -18.37 29.14 26.24
N ASP A 132 -19.17 28.75 27.22
CA ASP A 132 -19.03 29.24 28.59
C ASP A 132 -18.18 28.27 29.43
N ILE A 133 -17.14 28.83 30.05
CA ILE A 133 -16.27 28.12 30.99
C ILE A 133 -16.45 28.85 32.32
N GLU A 134 -17.46 28.47 33.09
CA GLU A 134 -17.61 28.95 34.47
C GLU A 134 -16.44 28.43 35.31
N ASP A 135 -16.26 27.10 35.33
CA ASP A 135 -15.10 26.38 35.85
C ASP A 135 -14.83 25.17 34.94
N ILE A 136 -13.58 25.00 34.52
CA ILE A 136 -13.17 23.87 33.69
C ILE A 136 -13.30 22.52 34.41
N LYS A 137 -13.27 22.50 35.75
CA LYS A 137 -13.53 21.29 36.55
C LYS A 137 -14.96 20.74 36.32
N ASN A 138 -15.90 21.60 35.94
CA ASN A 138 -17.29 21.25 35.66
C ASN A 138 -17.54 20.87 34.19
N CYS A 139 -16.53 21.04 33.32
CA CYS A 139 -16.62 20.63 31.93
C CYS A 139 -16.23 19.17 31.76
N HIS A 140 -16.81 18.52 30.75
CA HIS A 140 -16.34 17.22 30.28
C HIS A 140 -15.13 17.43 29.37
N VAL A 141 -14.01 16.78 29.66
CA VAL A 141 -12.75 16.92 28.94
C VAL A 141 -12.22 15.56 28.52
N LYS A 142 -12.05 15.40 27.21
CA LYS A 142 -11.36 14.25 26.64
C LYS A 142 -9.88 14.57 26.43
N TYR A 143 -9.03 13.92 27.22
CA TYR A 143 -7.57 14.07 27.18
C TYR A 143 -6.92 13.11 26.18
N GLY A 144 -5.73 13.46 25.66
CA GLY A 144 -4.91 12.56 24.85
C GLY A 144 -5.54 12.15 23.51
N VAL A 145 -6.21 13.07 22.81
CA VAL A 145 -6.89 12.75 21.54
C VAL A 145 -6.01 12.85 20.30
N SER A 146 -4.74 13.22 20.48
CA SER A 146 -3.71 13.29 19.44
C SER A 146 -2.43 12.61 19.93
N ASP A 147 -1.46 12.46 19.04
CA ASP A 147 -0.10 12.08 19.40
C ASP A 147 0.51 13.04 20.43
N TYR A 148 1.40 12.47 21.24
CA TYR A 148 2.11 13.15 22.31
C TYR A 148 3.42 13.73 21.81
N HIS A 149 3.65 15.01 22.09
CA HIS A 149 4.87 15.72 21.71
C HIS A 149 5.35 16.65 22.84
N ARG A 150 6.65 16.97 22.87
CA ARG A 150 7.21 18.08 23.67
C ARG A 150 6.78 18.05 25.14
N GLY A 151 6.98 16.93 25.80
CA GLY A 151 6.57 16.69 27.19
C GLY A 151 5.14 16.18 27.29
N LEU A 152 4.75 15.23 26.44
CA LEU A 152 3.43 14.61 26.40
C LEU A 152 2.25 15.57 26.22
N LYS A 153 2.48 16.70 25.54
CA LYS A 153 1.42 17.62 25.14
C LYS A 153 0.59 16.95 24.05
N SER A 154 -0.73 17.08 24.18
CA SER A 154 -1.71 16.55 23.23
C SER A 154 -2.92 17.48 23.14
N VAL A 155 -3.76 17.27 22.13
CA VAL A 155 -5.02 17.98 21.95
C VAL A 155 -6.04 17.51 22.99
N PHE A 156 -6.83 18.45 23.53
CA PHE A 156 -7.98 18.18 24.40
C PHE A 156 -9.28 18.61 23.73
N VAL A 157 -10.35 17.84 23.92
CA VAL A 157 -11.73 18.21 23.51
C VAL A 157 -12.52 18.55 24.76
N ILE A 158 -13.04 19.77 24.84
CA ILE A 158 -13.80 20.27 25.97
C ILE A 158 -15.26 20.37 25.57
N GLU A 159 -16.15 19.84 26.41
CA GLU A 159 -17.59 19.82 26.22
C GLU A 159 -18.29 20.43 27.43
N ASN A 160 -19.22 21.35 27.16
CA ASN A 160 -20.09 21.95 28.17
C ASN A 160 -21.43 22.31 27.51
N ASN A 161 -22.56 22.00 28.17
CA ASN A 161 -23.91 22.30 27.69
C ASN A 161 -24.14 21.92 26.20
N ASN A 162 -23.71 20.73 25.79
CA ASN A 162 -23.76 20.21 24.41
C ASN A 162 -23.00 21.05 23.35
N LYS A 163 -22.16 21.99 23.76
CA LYS A 163 -21.20 22.67 22.88
C LYS A 163 -19.82 22.06 23.09
N ARG A 164 -18.96 22.18 22.07
CA ARG A 164 -17.60 21.66 22.12
C ARG A 164 -16.59 22.67 21.58
N ILE A 165 -15.42 22.70 22.20
CA ILE A 165 -14.23 23.41 21.70
C ILE A 165 -13.00 22.51 21.81
N ILE A 166 -11.96 22.84 21.06
CA ILE A 166 -10.70 22.10 21.02
C ILE A 166 -9.61 22.99 21.59
N TYR A 167 -8.80 22.44 22.50
CA TYR A 167 -7.57 23.05 22.96
C TYR A 167 -6.38 22.37 22.31
N LYS A 168 -5.53 23.13 21.62
CA LYS A 168 -4.28 22.62 21.04
C LYS A 168 -3.09 23.36 21.67
N PRO A 169 -2.11 22.66 22.27
CA PRO A 169 -0.95 23.27 22.92
C PRO A 169 0.14 23.67 21.89
N ARG A 170 -0.26 24.39 20.84
CA ARG A 170 0.60 25.01 19.82
C ARG A 170 -0.05 26.26 19.25
N SER A 171 0.74 27.15 18.63
CA SER A 171 0.20 28.34 17.94
C SER A 171 -0.88 27.97 16.92
N GLY A 172 -1.94 28.79 16.86
CA GLY A 172 -3.00 28.76 15.83
C GLY A 172 -2.77 29.77 14.71
N ARG A 173 -1.57 30.36 14.61
CA ARG A 173 -1.27 31.41 13.62
C ARG A 173 -1.38 30.92 12.17
N ILE A 174 -1.05 29.65 11.93
CA ILE A 174 -1.23 29.01 10.62
C ILE A 174 -2.71 29.10 10.20
N ASP A 175 -3.63 28.73 11.09
CA ASP A 175 -5.07 28.72 10.84
C ASP A 175 -5.63 30.14 10.60
N ILE A 176 -5.08 31.16 11.29
CA ILE A 176 -5.44 32.56 11.07
C ILE A 176 -5.04 33.03 9.67
N HIS A 177 -3.82 32.72 9.22
CA HIS A 177 -3.40 33.05 7.85
C HIS A 177 -4.13 32.23 6.81
N TRP A 178 -4.44 30.97 7.10
CA TRP A 178 -5.26 30.12 6.25
C TRP A 178 -6.64 30.74 6.02
N LYS A 179 -7.30 31.19 7.09
CA LYS A 179 -8.57 31.93 6.98
C LYS A 179 -8.45 33.17 6.10
N SER A 180 -7.37 33.94 6.26
CA SER A 180 -7.12 35.14 5.45
C SER A 180 -6.93 34.79 3.98
N PHE A 181 -6.19 33.70 3.69
CA PHE A 181 -6.03 33.18 2.34
C PHE A 181 -7.35 32.68 1.74
N ILE A 182 -8.15 31.91 2.47
CA ILE A 182 -9.45 31.41 1.97
C ILE A 182 -10.42 32.57 1.71
N SER A 183 -10.43 33.60 2.55
CA SER A 183 -11.22 34.81 2.30
C SER A 183 -10.79 35.52 1.00
N TRP A 184 -9.48 35.64 0.77
CA TRP A 184 -8.95 36.16 -0.50
C TRP A 184 -9.34 35.26 -1.67
N PHE A 185 -9.24 33.94 -1.53
CA PHE A 185 -9.51 33.00 -2.61
C PHE A 185 -10.98 32.97 -3.01
N ASN A 186 -11.90 32.97 -2.03
CA ASN A 186 -13.34 33.11 -2.25
C ASN A 186 -13.68 34.42 -3.00
N SER A 187 -12.92 35.50 -2.79
CA SER A 187 -13.14 36.77 -3.49
C SER A 187 -12.78 36.74 -4.99
N LYS A 188 -12.12 35.68 -5.48
CA LYS A 188 -11.71 35.53 -6.88
C LYS A 188 -12.77 34.92 -7.80
N GLY A 189 -13.99 34.73 -7.31
CA GLY A 189 -15.13 34.28 -8.11
C GLY A 189 -15.25 32.75 -8.20
N LEU A 190 -15.03 32.04 -7.09
CA LEU A 190 -15.34 30.61 -7.00
C LEU A 190 -16.84 30.37 -7.22
N SER A 191 -17.16 29.29 -7.92
CA SER A 191 -18.53 28.80 -8.08
C SER A 191 -19.13 28.41 -6.72
N LEU A 192 -18.31 27.83 -5.85
CA LEU A 192 -18.72 27.38 -4.52
C LEU A 192 -17.66 27.77 -3.48
N ASN A 193 -18.04 28.68 -2.57
CA ASN A 193 -17.15 29.16 -1.52
C ASN A 193 -16.73 28.06 -0.54
N LEU A 194 -15.48 28.14 -0.11
CA LEU A 194 -14.95 27.35 1.01
C LEU A 194 -15.22 28.05 2.35
N ASP A 195 -15.21 27.27 3.43
CA ASP A 195 -15.30 27.79 4.79
C ASP A 195 -14.05 27.40 5.61
N THR A 196 -13.86 28.03 6.77
CA THR A 196 -12.70 27.83 7.64
C THR A 196 -13.11 27.74 9.10
N ILE A 197 -12.28 27.09 9.89
CA ILE A 197 -12.52 26.88 11.32
C ILE A 197 -12.20 28.18 12.08
N LYS A 198 -13.04 28.53 13.05
CA LYS A 198 -12.72 29.64 13.95
C LYS A 198 -11.59 29.24 14.91
N VAL A 199 -10.60 30.12 15.04
CA VAL A 199 -9.45 29.95 15.94
C VAL A 199 -9.24 31.21 16.79
N LEU A 200 -8.82 31.01 18.03
CA LEU A 200 -8.32 32.00 18.96
C LEU A 200 -6.87 31.63 19.33
N ASP A 201 -5.89 32.24 18.64
CA ASP A 201 -4.46 32.03 18.88
C ASP A 201 -3.99 32.85 20.09
N LYS A 202 -3.21 32.21 20.97
CA LYS A 202 -2.57 32.83 22.14
C LYS A 202 -1.05 32.76 22.06
N GLY A 203 -0.51 32.48 20.87
CA GLY A 203 0.93 32.38 20.60
C GLY A 203 1.48 30.98 20.84
N GLU A 204 1.44 30.48 22.07
CA GLU A 204 2.00 29.15 22.40
C GLU A 204 0.96 28.01 22.33
N TYR A 205 -0.31 28.36 22.31
CA TYR A 205 -1.46 27.47 22.26
C TYR A 205 -2.62 28.20 21.58
N HIS A 206 -3.67 27.46 21.22
CA HIS A 206 -4.88 28.06 20.70
C HIS A 206 -6.13 27.27 21.08
N TRP A 207 -7.26 27.97 20.99
CA TRP A 207 -8.59 27.40 21.07
C TRP A 207 -9.19 27.36 19.66
N GLN A 208 -9.86 26.26 19.33
CA GLN A 208 -10.41 26.00 18.01
C GLN A 208 -11.86 25.55 18.13
N GLU A 209 -12.69 25.99 17.18
CA GLU A 209 -14.07 25.51 17.03
C GLU A 209 -14.11 24.00 16.74
N TYR A 210 -15.00 23.29 17.41
CA TYR A 210 -15.26 21.89 17.11
C TYR A 210 -16.21 21.77 15.91
N ILE A 211 -15.80 21.06 14.88
CA ILE A 211 -16.62 20.82 13.68
C ILE A 211 -17.39 19.50 13.83
N ASP A 212 -18.72 19.57 13.83
CA ASP A 212 -19.58 18.38 13.84
C ASP A 212 -19.58 17.67 12.49
N ASN A 213 -19.60 16.33 12.48
CA ASN A 213 -19.88 15.55 11.27
C ASN A 213 -21.41 15.40 11.04
N LYS A 214 -22.03 16.43 10.47
CA LYS A 214 -23.46 16.41 10.11
C LYS A 214 -23.66 15.86 8.70
N SER A 215 -24.74 15.08 8.52
CA SER A 215 -25.13 14.53 7.23
C SER A 215 -25.51 15.62 6.23
N CYS A 216 -25.24 15.35 4.95
CA CYS A 216 -25.83 16.08 3.84
C CYS A 216 -27.33 15.81 3.78
N LYS A 217 -28.11 16.80 3.36
CA LYS A 217 -29.58 16.68 3.25
C LYS A 217 -30.04 16.10 1.93
N SER A 218 -29.18 16.08 0.92
CA SER A 218 -29.54 15.70 -0.44
C SER A 218 -28.32 15.33 -1.26
N GLU A 219 -28.57 14.72 -2.41
CA GLU A 219 -27.54 14.39 -3.41
C GLU A 219 -26.80 15.63 -3.92
N ILE A 220 -27.49 16.76 -4.07
CA ILE A 220 -26.86 18.01 -4.52
C ILE A 220 -25.86 18.54 -3.46
N GLU A 221 -26.13 18.38 -2.16
CA GLU A 221 -25.17 18.72 -1.11
C GLU A 221 -23.92 17.81 -1.17
N ILE A 222 -24.08 16.54 -1.56
CA ILE A 222 -22.95 15.62 -1.76
C ILE A 222 -22.13 16.02 -3.00
N GLN A 223 -22.78 16.38 -4.11
CA GLN A 223 -22.08 16.89 -5.30
C GLN A 223 -21.28 18.16 -4.97
N ASN A 224 -21.92 19.10 -4.26
CA ASN A 224 -21.31 20.33 -3.78
C ASN A 224 -20.13 20.09 -2.82
N LEU A 225 -20.23 19.07 -1.95
CA LEU A 225 -19.15 18.65 -1.06
C LEU A 225 -17.92 18.22 -1.84
N TYR A 226 -18.08 17.29 -2.78
CA TYR A 226 -16.96 16.74 -3.52
C TYR A 226 -16.39 17.73 -4.54
N TYR A 227 -17.19 18.65 -5.04
CA TYR A 227 -16.71 19.81 -5.78
C TYR A 227 -15.80 20.70 -4.91
N ARG A 228 -16.23 21.05 -3.69
CA ARG A 228 -15.37 21.78 -2.72
C ARG A 228 -14.13 21.00 -2.32
N MET A 229 -14.23 19.68 -2.19
CA MET A 229 -13.08 18.83 -1.94
C MET A 229 -12.05 18.91 -3.09
N GLY A 230 -12.53 18.99 -4.32
CA GLY A 230 -11.71 19.27 -5.50
C GLY A 230 -11.00 20.63 -5.42
N ILE A 231 -11.73 21.70 -5.09
CA ILE A 231 -11.14 23.05 -4.91
C ILE A 231 -10.07 23.00 -3.81
N LEU A 232 -10.38 22.40 -2.66
CA LEU A 232 -9.47 22.25 -1.54
C LEU A 232 -8.21 21.47 -1.94
N ALA A 233 -8.35 20.41 -2.75
CA ALA A 233 -7.23 19.65 -3.28
C ALA A 233 -6.27 20.51 -4.14
N ALA A 234 -6.78 21.44 -4.95
CA ALA A 234 -5.96 22.34 -5.75
C ALA A 234 -5.12 23.28 -4.87
N ILE A 235 -5.73 23.81 -3.80
CA ILE A 235 -5.05 24.64 -2.82
C ILE A 235 -3.99 23.83 -2.06
N SER A 236 -4.35 22.65 -1.57
CA SER A 236 -3.42 21.75 -0.85
C SER A 236 -2.21 21.38 -1.70
N TYR A 237 -2.41 21.14 -2.99
CA TYR A 237 -1.33 20.95 -3.94
C TYR A 237 -0.41 22.17 -4.05
N ALA A 238 -0.97 23.37 -4.23
CA ALA A 238 -0.20 24.60 -4.41
C ALA A 238 0.64 24.97 -3.18
N PHE A 239 0.07 24.82 -1.97
CA PHE A 239 0.72 25.14 -0.70
C PHE A 239 1.52 23.98 -0.09
N ARG A 240 1.58 22.83 -0.78
CA ARG A 240 2.28 21.64 -0.30
C ARG A 240 1.80 21.22 1.10
N ILE A 241 0.49 21.12 1.27
CA ILE A 241 -0.11 20.53 2.47
C ILE A 241 0.03 19.02 2.35
N GLU A 242 0.65 18.39 3.33
CA GLU A 242 0.72 16.93 3.46
C GLU A 242 -0.07 16.47 4.69
N ASP A 243 -0.19 15.16 4.91
CA ASP A 243 -0.89 14.59 6.07
C ASP A 243 -2.41 14.86 6.12
N LEU A 244 -3.08 15.00 4.95
CA LEU A 244 -4.53 15.12 4.86
C LEU A 244 -5.22 13.75 4.83
N HIS A 245 -4.90 12.88 5.79
CA HIS A 245 -5.55 11.58 5.96
C HIS A 245 -6.93 11.69 6.62
N MET A 246 -7.66 10.58 6.70
CA MET A 246 -9.08 10.49 7.07
C MET A 246 -9.47 11.09 8.44
N GLU A 247 -8.52 11.35 9.34
CA GLU A 247 -8.81 12.03 10.61
C GLU A 247 -8.62 13.54 10.57
N ASN A 248 -7.87 14.06 9.59
CA ASN A 248 -7.59 15.50 9.45
C ASN A 248 -8.61 16.23 8.56
N ILE A 249 -9.58 15.50 7.98
CA ILE A 249 -10.71 16.05 7.22
C ILE A 249 -12.01 15.77 7.96
N ILE A 250 -12.82 16.81 8.17
CA ILE A 250 -14.20 16.68 8.66
C ILE A 250 -15.16 17.32 7.66
N VAL A 251 -16.19 16.55 7.29
CA VAL A 251 -17.33 16.98 6.48
C VAL A 251 -18.47 17.37 7.40
N ASN A 252 -19.00 18.57 7.20
CA ASN A 252 -20.20 19.06 7.87
C ASN A 252 -21.18 19.55 6.80
N ARG A 253 -22.21 18.73 6.52
CA ARG A 253 -23.08 18.91 5.35
C ARG A 253 -22.21 18.98 4.08
N GLU A 254 -22.40 19.99 3.24
CA GLU A 254 -21.68 20.17 1.97
C GLU A 254 -20.28 20.80 2.11
N PHE A 255 -19.76 21.01 3.32
CA PHE A 255 -18.49 21.70 3.55
C PHE A 255 -17.39 20.75 4.08
N PRO A 256 -16.25 20.62 3.38
CA PRO A 256 -15.06 19.95 3.89
C PRO A 256 -14.16 20.92 4.67
N TYR A 257 -13.74 20.52 5.87
CA TYR A 257 -12.84 21.28 6.73
C TYR A 257 -11.52 20.52 6.96
N ILE A 258 -10.40 21.22 6.81
CA ILE A 258 -9.10 20.74 7.30
C ILE A 258 -9.01 21.12 8.77
N ILE A 259 -8.95 20.12 9.67
CA ILE A 259 -8.90 20.37 11.11
C ILE A 259 -7.48 20.46 11.66
N ASP A 260 -6.48 20.08 10.86
CA ASP A 260 -5.08 20.22 11.19
C ASP A 260 -4.25 20.69 9.98
N LEU A 261 -3.64 21.86 10.11
CA LEU A 261 -2.79 22.49 9.09
C LEU A 261 -1.32 22.57 9.50
N GLU A 262 -0.90 21.84 10.55
CA GLU A 262 0.49 21.94 11.04
C GLU A 262 1.53 21.51 10.00
N THR A 263 1.14 20.71 9.00
CA THR A 263 1.96 20.21 7.90
C THR A 263 1.77 20.97 6.59
N ILE A 264 1.48 22.28 6.63
CA ILE A 264 1.53 23.15 5.45
C ILE A 264 2.99 23.50 5.06
N PHE A 265 3.26 23.92 3.81
CA PHE A 265 4.60 24.30 3.35
C PHE A 265 5.65 23.17 3.49
N GLN A 266 5.28 21.92 3.20
CA GLN A 266 6.23 20.81 3.26
C GLN A 266 7.30 20.87 2.17
N LEU A 267 8.39 20.14 2.39
CA LEU A 267 9.53 20.02 1.50
C LEU A 267 9.81 18.57 1.14
N ASP A 268 10.39 18.34 -0.03
CA ASP A 268 10.87 17.02 -0.40
C ASP A 268 12.16 16.71 0.38
N GLY A 269 12.30 15.51 0.94
CA GLY A 269 13.64 14.97 1.21
C GLY A 269 14.04 14.66 2.66
N PHE A 270 13.12 14.24 3.53
CA PHE A 270 13.52 13.64 4.80
C PHE A 270 13.44 12.10 4.85
N GLN A 271 12.49 11.52 4.11
CA GLN A 271 12.15 10.09 4.21
C GLN A 271 12.93 9.17 3.25
N LYS A 272 13.55 9.71 2.19
CA LYS A 272 14.37 8.94 1.23
C LYS A 272 15.75 9.58 1.11
N SER A 273 16.79 8.83 1.46
CA SER A 273 18.18 9.28 1.60
C SER A 273 18.86 9.74 0.30
N ASN A 274 18.20 9.65 -0.86
CA ASN A 274 18.72 10.14 -2.13
C ASN A 274 18.01 11.43 -2.58
N LEU A 275 18.56 12.57 -2.13
CA LEU A 275 18.19 13.90 -2.63
C LEU A 275 18.57 14.10 -4.11
N GLU A 276 19.55 13.34 -4.58
CA GLU A 276 20.06 13.40 -5.95
C GLU A 276 19.28 12.48 -6.89
N ILE A 277 18.84 13.03 -8.02
CA ILE A 277 18.25 12.25 -9.12
C ILE A 277 19.40 11.57 -9.84
N LYS A 278 19.54 10.25 -9.72
CA LYS A 278 20.58 9.48 -10.40
C LYS A 278 20.03 8.69 -11.57
N THR A 279 18.76 8.29 -11.51
CA THR A 279 18.15 7.44 -12.54
C THR A 279 16.75 7.89 -12.95
N ALA A 280 16.22 7.31 -14.03
CA ALA A 280 14.83 7.48 -14.44
C ALA A 280 13.83 7.10 -13.32
N THR A 281 14.13 6.06 -12.55
CA THR A 281 13.34 5.64 -11.38
C THR A 281 13.24 6.76 -10.34
N ASP A 282 14.33 7.49 -10.08
CA ASP A 282 14.33 8.63 -9.16
C ASP A 282 13.47 9.79 -9.68
N ILE A 283 13.46 10.02 -11.01
CA ILE A 283 12.61 11.04 -11.64
C ILE A 283 11.13 10.72 -11.38
N ILE A 284 10.72 9.46 -11.55
CA ILE A 284 9.33 9.02 -11.34
C ILE A 284 8.95 9.16 -9.87
N ASN A 285 9.78 8.64 -8.96
CA ASN A 285 9.55 8.77 -7.53
C ASN A 285 9.37 10.23 -7.10
N LYS A 286 10.22 11.12 -7.62
CA LYS A 286 10.13 12.56 -7.37
C LYS A 286 8.90 13.22 -7.99
N LYS A 287 8.43 12.72 -9.14
CA LYS A 287 7.19 13.18 -9.78
C LYS A 287 5.98 12.80 -8.92
N VAL A 288 5.92 11.56 -8.43
CA VAL A 288 4.86 11.09 -7.52
C VAL A 288 4.91 11.86 -6.20
N SER A 289 6.08 12.01 -5.57
CA SER A 289 6.23 12.72 -4.29
C SER A 289 5.93 14.21 -4.37
N LYS A 290 5.96 14.82 -5.57
CA LYS A 290 5.59 16.22 -5.79
C LYS A 290 4.16 16.39 -6.33
N SER A 291 3.45 15.30 -6.61
CA SER A 291 2.10 15.32 -7.15
C SER A 291 1.05 15.59 -6.08
N ILE A 292 -0.20 15.72 -6.50
CA ILE A 292 -1.36 15.77 -5.62
C ILE A 292 -1.44 14.59 -4.63
N LEU A 293 -0.86 13.42 -4.95
CA LEU A 293 -0.87 12.26 -4.06
C LEU A 293 -0.08 12.47 -2.77
N SER A 294 0.91 13.38 -2.78
CA SER A 294 1.68 13.74 -1.58
C SER A 294 0.83 14.37 -0.48
N THR A 295 -0.34 14.93 -0.85
CA THR A 295 -1.26 15.51 0.13
C THR A 295 -1.88 14.47 1.06
N GLN A 296 -1.90 13.19 0.65
CA GLN A 296 -2.64 12.09 1.29
C GLN A 296 -4.17 12.30 1.36
N LEU A 297 -4.68 13.35 0.71
CA LEU A 297 -6.13 13.52 0.51
C LEU A 297 -6.67 12.42 -0.40
N PHE A 298 -5.89 11.98 -1.39
CA PHE A 298 -6.23 10.92 -2.32
C PHE A 298 -5.61 9.57 -1.92
N PRO A 299 -6.20 8.44 -2.38
CA PRO A 299 -5.74 7.11 -2.01
C PRO A 299 -4.31 6.83 -2.43
N ILE A 300 -3.52 6.43 -1.45
CA ILE A 300 -2.20 5.80 -1.64
C ILE A 300 -2.10 4.60 -0.70
N PRO A 301 -1.40 3.52 -1.09
CA PRO A 301 -1.26 2.35 -0.24
C PRO A 301 -0.54 2.74 1.05
N SER A 302 -1.19 2.50 2.19
CA SER A 302 -0.62 2.74 3.51
C SER A 302 -0.51 1.43 4.27
N LYS A 303 0.69 1.10 4.72
CA LYS A 303 0.96 -0.14 5.44
C LYS A 303 0.67 0.05 6.93
N LEU A 304 -0.31 -0.68 7.46
CA LEU A 304 -0.57 -0.82 8.89
C LEU A 304 -0.37 -2.28 9.28
N TYR A 305 0.66 -2.56 10.11
CA TYR A 305 1.11 -3.91 10.40
C TYR A 305 1.35 -4.72 9.11
N ASP A 306 0.67 -5.85 8.96
CA ASP A 306 0.76 -6.76 7.81
C ASP A 306 -0.37 -6.53 6.79
N SER A 307 -0.99 -5.35 6.79
CA SER A 307 -2.12 -5.03 5.91
C SER A 307 -1.95 -3.68 5.22
N GLU A 308 -2.34 -3.63 3.95
CA GLU A 308 -2.46 -2.39 3.19
C GLU A 308 -3.89 -1.87 3.32
N VAL A 309 -4.01 -0.61 3.73
CA VAL A 309 -5.31 0.04 3.93
C VAL A 309 -5.31 1.42 3.29
N ASP A 310 -6.51 1.89 2.96
CA ASP A 310 -6.75 3.27 2.55
C ASP A 310 -7.05 4.13 3.79
N ILE A 311 -6.14 5.04 4.11
CA ILE A 311 -6.33 6.05 5.17
C ILE A 311 -6.49 7.46 4.59
N SER A 312 -6.68 7.60 3.28
CA SER A 312 -6.74 8.92 2.63
C SER A 312 -7.88 9.79 3.14
N GLY A 313 -7.71 11.10 3.05
CA GLY A 313 -8.74 12.05 3.47
C GLY A 313 -10.06 11.87 2.73
N ILE A 314 -10.05 11.44 1.48
CA ILE A 314 -11.26 11.39 0.66
C ILE A 314 -12.00 10.05 0.73
N THR A 315 -11.32 8.90 0.66
CA THR A 315 -11.98 7.57 0.66
C THR A 315 -11.60 6.67 1.83
N GLY A 316 -10.66 7.10 2.68
CA GLY A 316 -10.30 6.36 3.89
C GLY A 316 -11.53 6.12 4.77
N LYS A 317 -11.79 4.84 5.09
CA LYS A 317 -13.04 4.41 5.73
C LYS A 317 -12.82 3.32 6.78
N GLY A 318 -13.85 3.12 7.60
CA GLY A 318 -13.94 2.01 8.53
C GLY A 318 -14.22 0.66 7.86
N GLY A 319 -14.03 -0.41 8.63
CA GLY A 319 -14.31 -1.78 8.19
C GLY A 319 -13.22 -2.46 7.37
N GLN A 320 -12.07 -1.81 7.15
CA GLN A 320 -10.92 -2.44 6.51
C GLN A 320 -10.21 -3.35 7.52
N VAL A 321 -9.91 -4.58 7.14
CA VAL A 321 -9.25 -5.57 8.01
C VAL A 321 -7.77 -5.23 8.18
N ILE A 322 -7.33 -5.19 9.43
CA ILE A 322 -5.91 -5.05 9.80
C ILE A 322 -5.51 -6.37 10.46
N LYS A 323 -4.77 -7.21 9.73
CA LYS A 323 -4.33 -8.52 10.23
C LYS A 323 -3.52 -8.37 11.50
N ARG A 324 -3.90 -9.09 12.55
CA ARG A 324 -3.27 -9.03 13.90
C ARG A 324 -3.18 -7.61 14.47
N GLY A 325 -4.02 -6.69 13.99
CA GLY A 325 -3.98 -5.28 14.33
C GLY A 325 -4.67 -4.92 15.64
N LYS A 326 -5.38 -5.86 16.28
CA LYS A 326 -6.10 -5.62 17.53
C LYS A 326 -5.52 -6.46 18.66
N VAL A 327 -5.11 -5.79 19.73
CA VAL A 327 -4.69 -6.43 20.98
C VAL A 327 -5.91 -6.60 21.89
N LYS A 328 -6.12 -7.80 22.42
CA LYS A 328 -7.23 -8.12 23.31
C LYS A 328 -6.75 -8.89 24.53
N ILE A 329 -7.28 -8.54 25.69
CA ILE A 329 -7.11 -9.31 26.92
C ILE A 329 -8.28 -10.29 27.03
N VAL A 330 -7.99 -11.58 27.07
CA VAL A 330 -8.96 -12.67 27.28
C VAL A 330 -8.84 -13.21 28.71
N ASN A 331 -9.87 -13.92 29.18
CA ASN A 331 -9.95 -14.46 30.54
C ASN A 331 -9.67 -13.38 31.60
N GLN A 332 -10.30 -12.22 31.44
CA GLN A 332 -10.08 -11.07 32.32
C GLN A 332 -10.48 -11.41 33.75
N PHE A 333 -9.68 -10.92 34.71
CA PHE A 333 -9.91 -11.12 36.15
C PHE A 333 -9.82 -12.57 36.62
N THR A 334 -9.08 -13.42 35.90
CA THR A 334 -8.78 -14.80 36.31
C THR A 334 -7.30 -15.10 36.15
N ASP A 335 -6.85 -16.20 36.74
CA ASP A 335 -5.48 -16.67 36.57
C ASP A 335 -5.14 -17.21 35.17
N ALA A 336 -6.13 -17.33 34.29
CA ALA A 336 -5.98 -17.71 32.89
C ALA A 336 -5.86 -16.50 31.95
N ILE A 337 -5.70 -15.29 32.50
CA ILE A 337 -5.55 -14.03 31.74
C ILE A 337 -4.43 -14.11 30.70
N GLU A 338 -4.74 -13.71 29.47
CA GLU A 338 -3.81 -13.72 28.35
C GLU A 338 -4.00 -12.50 27.44
N ILE A 339 -2.92 -12.04 26.82
CA ILE A 339 -2.94 -11.02 25.77
C ILE A 339 -2.80 -11.71 24.41
N ILE A 340 -3.88 -11.71 23.63
CA ILE A 340 -3.88 -12.23 22.27
C ILE A 340 -3.92 -11.10 21.24
N ARG A 341 -3.45 -11.39 20.02
CA ARG A 341 -3.64 -10.54 18.85
C ARG A 341 -4.65 -11.19 17.92
N GLU A 342 -5.71 -10.45 17.61
CA GLU A 342 -6.73 -10.81 16.63
C GLU A 342 -6.76 -9.77 15.51
N ASP A 343 -7.47 -10.08 14.44
CA ASP A 343 -7.68 -9.13 13.35
C ASP A 343 -8.50 -7.93 13.84
N GLY A 344 -8.01 -6.74 13.52
CA GLY A 344 -8.67 -5.47 13.82
C GLY A 344 -9.41 -4.93 12.61
N THR A 345 -10.20 -3.88 12.83
CA THR A 345 -10.83 -3.11 11.75
C THR A 345 -10.61 -1.61 11.93
N THR A 346 -10.43 -0.90 10.83
CA THR A 346 -10.45 0.57 10.84
C THR A 346 -11.82 1.07 11.27
N LYS A 347 -11.89 2.28 11.84
CA LYS A 347 -13.15 2.94 12.23
C LYS A 347 -13.50 4.05 11.25
N ASN A 348 -14.79 4.29 11.03
CA ASN A 348 -15.23 5.47 10.29
C ASN A 348 -14.80 6.75 11.02
N LYS A 349 -14.44 7.76 10.24
CA LYS A 349 -14.10 9.12 10.70
C LYS A 349 -15.07 10.11 10.07
N GLY A 350 -14.83 11.40 10.28
CA GLY A 350 -15.71 12.47 9.82
C GLY A 350 -15.50 12.89 8.36
N ASN A 351 -14.71 12.17 7.58
CA ASN A 351 -14.17 12.64 6.31
C ASN A 351 -15.03 12.33 5.06
N ILE A 352 -15.99 11.40 5.18
CA ILE A 352 -16.85 10.98 4.06
C ILE A 352 -18.26 11.56 4.23
N GLY A 353 -18.80 12.11 3.14
CA GLY A 353 -20.19 12.58 3.10
C GLY A 353 -21.20 11.44 3.31
N ARG A 354 -22.31 11.75 3.96
CA ARG A 354 -23.41 10.80 4.19
C ARG A 354 -24.76 11.48 4.02
N ILE A 355 -25.74 10.74 3.53
CA ILE A 355 -27.16 11.13 3.57
C ILE A 355 -27.80 10.25 4.65
N GLU A 356 -28.43 10.89 5.64
CA GLU A 356 -28.82 10.22 6.89
C GLU A 356 -27.60 9.47 7.46
N ASP A 357 -27.68 8.17 7.69
CA ASP A 357 -26.58 7.34 8.22
C ASP A 357 -25.81 6.56 7.14
N LYS A 358 -26.11 6.78 5.85
CA LYS A 358 -25.48 6.07 4.74
C LYS A 358 -24.33 6.90 4.15
N PHE A 359 -23.11 6.43 4.36
CA PHE A 359 -21.93 6.99 3.69
C PHE A 359 -21.99 6.71 2.18
N VAL A 360 -21.71 7.74 1.39
CA VAL A 360 -21.56 7.59 -0.06
C VAL A 360 -20.16 7.08 -0.39
N ASN A 361 -19.95 6.57 -1.60
CA ASN A 361 -18.61 6.26 -2.09
C ASN A 361 -18.07 7.47 -2.88
N PRO A 362 -17.03 8.18 -2.39
CA PRO A 362 -16.46 9.35 -3.06
C PRO A 362 -16.05 9.10 -4.51
N LYS A 363 -15.69 7.85 -4.87
CA LYS A 363 -15.34 7.48 -6.25
C LYS A 363 -16.52 7.58 -7.22
N ASP A 364 -17.77 7.67 -6.75
CA ASP A 364 -18.95 7.97 -7.56
C ASP A 364 -18.98 9.44 -8.03
N TYR A 365 -18.30 10.34 -7.33
CA TYR A 365 -18.31 11.80 -7.57
C TYR A 365 -17.02 12.32 -8.18
N ILE A 366 -16.30 11.47 -8.94
CA ILE A 366 -15.01 11.82 -9.52
C ILE A 366 -15.10 13.02 -10.47
N ARG A 367 -16.25 13.21 -11.12
CA ARG A 367 -16.49 14.35 -12.01
C ARG A 367 -16.47 15.66 -11.22
N GLU A 368 -17.22 15.72 -10.12
CA GLU A 368 -17.30 16.89 -9.25
C GLU A 368 -15.94 17.23 -8.66
N ILE A 369 -15.20 16.22 -8.19
CA ILE A 369 -13.83 16.39 -7.67
C ILE A 369 -12.91 16.98 -8.72
N VAL A 370 -12.91 16.44 -9.94
CA VAL A 370 -12.02 16.90 -11.02
C VAL A 370 -12.39 18.31 -11.48
N GLU A 371 -13.68 18.63 -11.58
CA GLU A 371 -14.13 19.96 -12.00
C GLU A 371 -13.85 21.02 -10.91
N GLY A 372 -14.06 20.71 -9.64
CA GLY A 372 -13.67 21.60 -8.54
C GLY A 372 -12.15 21.79 -8.46
N PHE A 373 -11.36 20.72 -8.68
CA PHE A 373 -9.91 20.82 -8.76
C PHE A 373 -9.46 21.70 -9.93
N ARG A 374 -10.07 21.52 -11.10
CA ARG A 374 -9.79 22.31 -12.29
C ARG A 374 -10.08 23.80 -12.05
N GLU A 375 -11.25 24.13 -11.50
CA GLU A 375 -11.61 25.51 -11.19
C GLU A 375 -10.60 26.12 -10.19
N GLY A 376 -10.37 25.44 -9.06
CA GLY A 376 -9.45 25.92 -8.03
C GLY A 376 -8.03 26.13 -8.57
N TYR A 377 -7.55 25.22 -9.42
CA TYR A 377 -6.24 25.32 -10.05
C TYR A 377 -6.16 26.51 -11.03
N ILE A 378 -7.17 26.69 -11.89
CA ILE A 378 -7.20 27.78 -12.87
C ILE A 378 -7.25 29.13 -12.15
N LEU A 379 -8.06 29.27 -11.11
CA LEU A 379 -8.11 30.50 -10.31
C LEU A 379 -6.76 30.83 -9.66
N LEU A 380 -6.07 29.84 -9.10
CA LEU A 380 -4.72 30.00 -8.58
C LEU A 380 -3.73 30.41 -9.68
N GLN A 381 -3.84 29.80 -10.87
CA GLN A 381 -2.98 30.10 -12.02
C GLN A 381 -3.19 31.55 -12.51
N ASP A 382 -4.43 31.98 -12.65
CA ASP A 382 -4.79 33.28 -13.22
C ASP A 382 -4.49 34.43 -12.25
N ASN A 383 -4.52 34.15 -10.94
CA ASN A 383 -4.21 35.13 -9.89
C ASN A 383 -2.81 34.95 -9.27
N LYS A 384 -1.93 34.15 -9.88
CA LYS A 384 -0.65 33.75 -9.26
C LYS A 384 0.28 34.91 -8.93
N GLU A 385 0.33 35.96 -9.75
CA GLU A 385 1.19 37.12 -9.50
C GLU A 385 0.73 37.92 -8.28
N GLU A 386 -0.58 38.12 -8.13
CA GLU A 386 -1.16 38.75 -6.95
C GLU A 386 -0.91 37.90 -5.70
N LEU A 387 -1.16 36.59 -5.79
CA LEU A 387 -0.94 35.65 -4.69
C LEU A 387 0.53 35.67 -4.22
N LEU A 388 1.47 35.58 -5.16
CA LEU A 388 2.90 35.65 -4.86
C LEU A 388 3.27 36.97 -4.20
N ARG A 389 2.69 38.11 -4.63
CA ARG A 389 2.92 39.40 -3.98
C ARG A 389 2.40 39.42 -2.55
N LEU A 390 1.20 38.90 -2.29
CA LEU A 390 0.61 38.85 -0.95
C LEU A 390 1.41 37.95 0.01
N ILE A 391 1.87 36.80 -0.48
CA ILE A 391 2.74 35.90 0.27
C ILE A 391 4.10 36.55 0.57
N ASN A 392 4.78 37.09 -0.46
CA ASN A 392 6.14 37.63 -0.30
C ASN A 392 6.21 38.97 0.45
N SER A 393 5.11 39.72 0.51
CA SER A 393 5.00 40.92 1.34
C SER A 393 4.64 40.62 2.80
N GLY A 394 4.38 39.36 3.14
CA GLY A 394 3.95 38.96 4.48
C GLY A 394 2.49 39.30 4.80
N VAL A 395 1.69 39.75 3.83
CA VAL A 395 0.24 39.93 4.03
C VAL A 395 -0.44 38.58 4.26
N LEU A 396 0.01 37.55 3.55
CA LEU A 396 -0.35 36.15 3.79
C LEU A 396 0.86 35.39 4.30
N PHE A 397 0.65 34.54 5.31
CA PHE A 397 1.62 33.59 5.85
C PHE A 397 2.96 34.24 6.24
N HIS A 398 2.99 35.01 7.33
CA HIS A 398 4.24 35.52 7.92
C HIS A 398 4.44 34.96 9.33
N ASN A 399 5.70 34.76 9.73
CA ASN A 399 6.04 34.29 11.09
C ASN A 399 5.25 33.02 11.50
N ILE A 400 5.06 32.10 10.55
CA ILE A 400 4.44 30.79 10.78
C ILE A 400 5.51 29.70 10.80
N SER A 401 5.26 28.67 11.60
CA SER A 401 6.20 27.59 11.84
C SER A 401 5.51 26.22 11.68
N PRO A 402 5.39 25.69 10.45
CA PRO A 402 4.90 24.34 10.23
C PRO A 402 5.80 23.26 10.86
N ARG A 403 5.19 22.11 11.11
CA ARG A 403 5.83 20.85 11.50
C ARG A 403 6.43 20.18 10.25
N TYR A 404 7.62 19.61 10.38
CA TYR A 404 8.27 18.83 9.34
C TYR A 404 8.36 17.34 9.72
N LEU A 405 7.89 16.46 8.83
CA LEU A 405 7.83 15.02 9.08
C LEU A 405 9.07 14.32 8.51
N PHE A 406 10.03 13.99 9.39
CA PHE A 406 11.20 13.21 8.99
C PHE A 406 10.89 11.74 8.73
N ARG A 407 9.90 11.18 9.43
CA ARG A 407 9.39 9.81 9.30
C ARG A 407 7.89 9.78 9.54
N ASN A 408 7.26 8.70 9.11
CA ASN A 408 5.85 8.45 9.42
C ASN A 408 5.68 8.21 10.92
N THR A 409 4.71 8.89 11.54
CA THR A 409 4.43 8.80 12.97
C THR A 409 4.11 7.37 13.45
N ASN A 410 3.49 6.54 12.61
CA ASN A 410 3.18 5.15 12.94
C ASN A 410 4.42 4.32 13.29
N LEU A 411 5.57 4.64 12.67
CA LEU A 411 6.84 3.98 12.97
C LEU A 411 7.30 4.29 14.41
N TYR A 412 7.23 5.57 14.81
CA TYR A 412 7.55 5.98 16.17
C TYR A 412 6.57 5.37 17.19
N ALA A 413 5.27 5.41 16.90
CA ALA A 413 4.23 4.85 17.76
C ALA A 413 4.44 3.34 17.99
N THR A 414 4.77 2.58 16.93
CA THR A 414 5.07 1.14 17.01
C THR A 414 6.25 0.86 17.94
N ILE A 415 7.27 1.70 17.90
CA ILE A 415 8.47 1.53 18.71
C ILE A 415 8.25 1.94 20.16
N LEU A 416 7.50 3.01 20.41
CA LEU A 416 7.06 3.35 21.75
C LEU A 416 6.23 2.22 22.37
N GLU A 417 5.29 1.63 21.62
CA GLU A 417 4.50 0.48 22.08
C GLU A 417 5.40 -0.74 22.38
N THR A 418 6.38 -1.01 21.51
CA THR A 418 7.34 -2.11 21.67
C THR A 418 8.25 -1.89 22.88
N SER A 419 8.66 -0.66 23.14
CA SER A 419 9.54 -0.28 24.25
C SER A 419 8.92 -0.51 25.62
N ARG A 420 7.60 -0.65 25.70
CA ARG A 420 6.85 -1.01 26.93
C ARG A 420 6.91 -2.51 27.25
N ASN A 421 7.53 -3.33 26.42
CA ASN A 421 7.72 -4.74 26.73
C ASN A 421 8.70 -4.91 27.91
N PRO A 422 8.43 -5.81 28.88
CA PRO A 422 9.27 -6.01 30.08
C PRO A 422 10.75 -6.25 29.76
N LYS A 423 11.06 -6.87 28.61
CA LYS A 423 12.44 -7.05 28.12
C LYS A 423 13.23 -5.75 28.06
N TYR A 424 12.61 -4.66 27.60
CA TYR A 424 13.27 -3.36 27.41
C TYR A 424 13.23 -2.47 28.66
N LEU A 425 12.48 -2.86 29.70
CA LEU A 425 12.33 -2.10 30.93
C LEU A 425 13.37 -2.47 32.01
N LYS A 426 14.15 -3.53 31.78
CA LYS A 426 15.21 -3.98 32.71
C LYS A 426 16.46 -3.11 32.69
N ASN A 427 16.93 -2.74 31.50
CA ASN A 427 18.20 -2.01 31.34
C ASN A 427 18.18 -1.05 30.13
N LYS A 428 18.95 0.04 30.23
CA LYS A 428 18.99 1.08 29.19
C LYS A 428 19.64 0.62 27.88
N SER A 429 20.55 -0.36 27.91
CA SER A 429 21.24 -0.87 26.72
C SER A 429 20.28 -1.56 25.74
N ASP A 430 19.38 -2.40 26.25
CA ASP A 430 18.39 -3.09 25.42
C ASP A 430 17.39 -2.11 24.80
N LEU A 431 16.94 -1.12 25.57
CA LEU A 431 16.06 -0.05 25.07
C LEU A 431 16.75 0.78 23.98
N LYS A 432 18.02 1.17 24.18
CA LYS A 432 18.83 1.84 23.15
C LYS A 432 18.95 0.99 21.88
N ARG A 433 19.18 -0.31 22.03
CA ARG A 433 19.27 -1.23 20.88
C ARG A 433 17.96 -1.29 20.09
N LEU A 434 16.80 -1.32 20.76
CA LEU A 434 15.49 -1.24 20.10
C LEU A 434 15.34 0.04 19.30
N TYR A 435 15.63 1.20 19.91
CA TYR A 435 15.51 2.47 19.23
C TYR A 435 16.50 2.61 18.07
N ASN A 436 17.68 2.00 18.18
CA ASN A 436 18.64 1.98 17.09
C ASN A 436 18.16 1.20 15.86
N LEU A 437 17.16 0.31 15.97
CA LEU A 437 16.55 -0.36 14.82
C LEU A 437 15.81 0.61 13.88
N LEU A 438 15.47 1.83 14.33
CA LEU A 438 14.97 2.90 13.47
C LEU A 438 15.98 3.36 12.42
N PHE A 439 17.26 3.17 12.73
CA PHE A 439 18.35 3.72 11.97
C PHE A 439 19.08 2.57 11.27
N ASN A 440 18.65 2.25 10.05
CA ASN A 440 19.57 1.62 9.12
C ASN A 440 20.69 2.63 8.88
N MET A 441 21.93 2.20 9.09
CA MET A 441 23.14 3.05 9.11
C MET A 441 23.47 3.63 7.73
N ASP A 442 22.62 4.50 7.19
CA ASP A 442 23.06 5.50 6.25
C ASP A 442 23.89 6.49 7.07
N ASN A 443 25.22 6.37 6.95
CA ASN A 443 26.25 7.29 7.47
C ASN A 443 26.13 8.69 6.83
N ASN A 444 24.93 9.27 6.82
CA ASN A 444 24.70 10.62 6.36
C ASN A 444 24.81 11.57 7.55
N ASP A 445 25.98 12.17 7.70
CA ASP A 445 26.29 13.12 8.77
C ASP A 445 25.25 14.25 8.88
N ARG A 446 24.56 14.58 7.77
CA ARG A 446 23.49 15.60 7.74
C ARG A 446 22.34 15.28 8.70
N PHE A 447 22.03 14.02 8.95
CA PHE A 447 20.91 13.60 9.80
C PHE A 447 21.31 13.22 11.23
N LYS A 448 22.61 13.27 11.58
CA LYS A 448 23.11 12.85 12.90
C LYS A 448 22.43 13.58 14.07
N LYS A 449 22.21 14.89 13.93
CA LYS A 449 21.51 15.70 14.95
C LYS A 449 20.01 15.35 15.02
N VAL A 450 19.37 15.10 13.89
CA VAL A 450 17.96 14.65 13.81
C VAL A 450 17.81 13.32 14.56
N TYR A 451 18.68 12.35 14.29
CA TYR A 451 18.65 11.04 14.94
C TYR A 451 18.81 11.14 16.46
N LYS A 452 19.73 12.00 16.92
CA LYS A 452 19.89 12.28 18.34
C LYS A 452 18.60 12.85 18.95
N SER A 453 17.94 13.79 18.27
CA SER A 453 16.68 14.36 18.73
C SER A 453 15.52 13.35 18.72
N GLU A 454 15.40 12.52 17.68
CA GLU A 454 14.40 11.43 17.65
C GLU A 454 14.57 10.49 18.84
N LEU A 455 15.82 10.07 19.12
CA LEU A 455 16.12 9.22 20.28
C LEU A 455 15.72 9.89 21.59
N GLU A 456 16.04 11.18 21.78
CA GLU A 456 15.70 11.92 22.99
C GLU A 456 14.18 12.01 23.21
N ASP A 457 13.41 12.30 22.17
CA ASP A 457 11.94 12.36 22.24
C ASP A 457 11.35 10.97 22.53
N LEU A 458 11.81 9.92 21.85
CA LEU A 458 11.37 8.55 22.11
C LEU A 458 11.75 8.05 23.50
N PHE A 459 12.90 8.48 24.01
CA PHE A 459 13.26 8.24 25.41
C PHE A 459 12.29 8.90 26.36
N ASN A 460 11.63 9.99 25.97
CA ASN A 460 10.63 10.75 26.71
C ASN A 460 9.18 10.28 26.50
N ASP A 461 8.97 9.19 25.76
CA ASP A 461 7.65 8.70 25.34
C ASP A 461 6.88 9.70 24.46
N ASP A 462 7.60 10.67 23.88
CA ASP A 462 7.07 11.58 22.88
C ASP A 462 7.31 11.02 21.47
N ILE A 463 6.38 11.29 20.58
CA ILE A 463 6.62 11.20 19.14
C ILE A 463 7.53 12.38 18.75
N PRO A 464 8.64 12.13 18.04
CA PRO A 464 9.56 13.18 17.60
C PRO A 464 8.87 14.35 16.90
N TYR A 465 9.28 15.55 17.28
CA TYR A 465 8.68 16.80 16.79
C TYR A 465 9.75 17.73 16.20
N PHE A 466 9.56 18.12 14.94
CA PHE A 466 10.45 19.04 14.23
C PHE A 466 9.63 20.16 13.60
N TYR A 467 10.14 21.38 13.63
CA TYR A 467 9.47 22.56 13.07
C TYR A 467 10.48 23.54 12.49
N GLY A 468 10.01 24.47 11.66
CA GLY A 468 10.84 25.54 11.12
C GLY A 468 9.99 26.67 10.55
N TYR A 469 10.56 27.87 10.47
CA TYR A 469 9.89 29.02 9.86
C TYR A 469 9.96 28.93 8.33
N ILE A 470 8.91 29.38 7.65
CA ILE A 470 8.81 29.16 6.19
C ILE A 470 9.84 29.93 5.36
N ASP A 471 10.37 31.02 5.90
CA ASP A 471 11.37 31.92 5.33
C ASP A 471 12.78 31.65 5.88
N ASP A 472 12.95 30.65 6.73
CA ASP A 472 14.22 30.20 7.27
C ASP A 472 14.65 28.85 6.65
N LYS A 473 15.95 28.55 6.71
CA LYS A 473 16.53 27.27 6.35
C LYS A 473 16.74 26.36 7.55
N ASP A 474 16.70 26.88 8.76
CA ASP A 474 16.91 26.06 9.96
C ASP A 474 15.63 25.32 10.39
N ILE A 475 15.80 24.04 10.68
CA ILE A 475 14.80 23.19 11.32
C ILE A 475 15.23 22.94 12.76
N TYR A 476 14.28 23.12 13.67
CA TYR A 476 14.43 22.99 15.09
C TYR A 476 13.79 21.69 15.59
N ASN A 477 14.39 21.09 16.61
CA ASN A 477 13.84 19.95 17.32
C ASN A 477 12.79 20.36 18.38
N SER A 478 12.28 19.39 19.11
CA SER A 478 11.30 19.56 20.19
C SER A 478 11.71 20.53 21.31
N LYS A 479 13.02 20.75 21.50
CA LYS A 479 13.62 21.65 22.51
C LYS A 479 13.95 23.04 21.97
N GLY A 480 13.82 23.26 20.67
CA GLY A 480 14.17 24.53 20.01
C GLY A 480 15.63 24.63 19.58
N ASP A 481 16.40 23.54 19.57
CA ASP A 481 17.76 23.54 19.02
C ASP A 481 17.71 23.30 17.51
N SER A 482 18.51 24.06 16.74
CA SER A 482 18.70 23.81 15.31
C SER A 482 19.37 22.45 15.08
N CYS A 483 18.65 21.54 14.43
CA CYS A 483 19.04 20.15 14.23
C CYS A 483 19.21 19.76 12.76
N PHE A 484 18.71 20.55 11.82
CA PHE A 484 18.87 20.29 10.39
C PHE A 484 18.80 21.58 9.58
N ALA A 485 19.66 21.69 8.55
CA ALA A 485 19.66 22.83 7.64
C ALA A 485 19.11 22.43 6.27
N LEU A 486 18.09 23.15 5.81
CA LEU A 486 17.51 23.04 4.49
C LEU A 486 18.41 23.68 3.44
N GLU A 487 18.36 23.16 2.21
CA GLU A 487 19.05 23.81 1.09
C GLU A 487 18.34 25.11 0.66
N LYS A 488 17.00 25.11 0.79
CA LYS A 488 16.10 26.18 0.40
C LYS A 488 14.97 26.27 1.42
N THR A 489 14.44 27.48 1.60
CA THR A 489 13.29 27.71 2.48
C THR A 489 12.03 27.09 1.88
N SER A 490 11.05 26.73 2.70
CA SER A 490 9.79 26.17 2.21
C SER A 490 8.97 27.19 1.42
N LEU A 491 9.05 28.46 1.80
CA LEU A 491 8.49 29.58 1.05
C LEU A 491 9.01 29.63 -0.39
N MET A 492 10.31 29.43 -0.61
CA MET A 492 10.89 29.40 -1.96
C MET A 492 10.32 28.25 -2.81
N GLU A 493 10.10 27.07 -2.24
CA GLU A 493 9.57 25.92 -2.97
C GLU A 493 8.07 26.05 -3.27
N VAL A 494 7.27 26.61 -2.35
CA VAL A 494 5.85 26.94 -2.63
C VAL A 494 5.75 28.03 -3.69
N ASN A 495 6.54 29.11 -3.60
CA ASN A 495 6.60 30.13 -4.64
C ASN A 495 6.94 29.53 -6.02
N LYS A 496 7.90 28.60 -6.06
CA LYS A 496 8.27 27.90 -7.29
C LYS A 496 7.12 27.03 -7.82
N ARG A 497 6.33 26.41 -6.95
CA ARG A 497 5.16 25.60 -7.35
C ARG A 497 4.07 26.49 -7.93
N ILE A 498 3.72 27.58 -7.25
CA ILE A 498 2.72 28.56 -7.72
C ILE A 498 3.12 29.15 -9.09
N LYS A 499 4.40 29.54 -9.27
CA LYS A 499 4.90 30.03 -10.57
C LYS A 499 4.76 29.01 -11.70
N LYS A 500 4.88 27.72 -11.37
CA LYS A 500 4.80 26.60 -12.32
C LYS A 500 3.38 26.17 -12.66
N LEU A 501 2.35 26.73 -12.03
CA LEU A 501 0.97 26.42 -12.39
C LEU A 501 0.74 26.75 -13.87
N ASN A 502 0.34 25.73 -14.63
CA ASN A 502 0.07 25.81 -16.07
C ASN A 502 -0.76 24.61 -16.55
N GLN A 503 -1.24 24.67 -17.79
CA GLN A 503 -2.09 23.62 -18.39
C GLN A 503 -1.43 22.23 -18.46
N LYS A 504 -0.10 22.14 -18.61
CA LYS A 504 0.60 20.85 -18.64
C LYS A 504 0.61 20.21 -17.26
N ASP A 505 0.89 21.00 -16.22
CA ASP A 505 0.89 20.52 -14.85
C ASP A 505 -0.53 20.17 -14.36
N LEU A 506 -1.54 21.00 -14.69
CA LEU A 506 -2.96 20.70 -14.43
C LEU A 506 -3.37 19.31 -14.95
N LYS A 507 -3.04 19.02 -16.22
CA LYS A 507 -3.33 17.71 -16.83
C LYS A 507 -2.67 16.56 -16.08
N VAL A 508 -1.43 16.75 -15.62
CA VAL A 508 -0.70 15.73 -14.84
C VAL A 508 -1.35 15.49 -13.48
N GLN A 509 -1.77 16.55 -12.78
CA GLN A 509 -2.41 16.37 -11.47
C GLN A 509 -3.81 15.74 -11.60
N ILE A 510 -4.60 16.11 -12.60
CA ILE A 510 -5.88 15.45 -12.90
C ILE A 510 -5.67 13.97 -13.23
N ASP A 511 -4.64 13.63 -14.01
CA ASP A 511 -4.30 12.24 -14.31
C ASP A 511 -4.01 11.43 -13.03
N PHE A 512 -3.28 11.98 -12.07
CA PHE A 512 -3.07 11.33 -10.76
C PHE A 512 -4.36 11.19 -9.94
N ILE A 513 -5.26 12.18 -9.97
CA ILE A 513 -6.57 12.10 -9.32
C ILE A 513 -7.40 10.97 -9.93
N LEU A 514 -7.53 10.93 -11.26
CA LEU A 514 -8.30 9.92 -11.97
C LEU A 514 -7.78 8.50 -11.69
N LYS A 515 -6.46 8.33 -11.71
CA LYS A 515 -5.81 7.02 -11.47
C LYS A 515 -5.98 6.53 -10.03
N SER A 516 -5.75 7.39 -9.04
CA SER A 516 -5.92 7.02 -7.62
C SER A 516 -7.38 6.76 -7.25
N MET A 517 -8.31 7.48 -7.87
CA MET A 517 -9.76 7.36 -7.65
C MET A 517 -10.44 6.31 -8.52
N ALA A 518 -9.70 5.64 -9.42
CA ALA A 518 -10.24 4.60 -10.26
C ALA A 518 -10.90 3.49 -9.42
N LYS A 519 -12.08 3.05 -9.84
CA LYS A 519 -12.77 1.92 -9.21
C LYS A 519 -12.24 0.64 -9.83
N PRO A 520 -11.76 -0.34 -9.03
CA PRO A 520 -11.43 -1.65 -9.55
C PRO A 520 -12.67 -2.23 -10.28
N LYS A 521 -12.56 -2.44 -11.60
CA LYS A 521 -13.59 -3.12 -12.36
C LYS A 521 -13.21 -4.59 -12.45
N LYS A 522 -14.11 -5.50 -12.07
CA LYS A 522 -13.95 -6.94 -12.31
C LYS A 522 -14.29 -7.24 -13.78
N THR A 523 -13.48 -6.78 -14.72
CA THR A 523 -13.70 -7.01 -16.18
C THR A 523 -13.12 -8.33 -16.66
N TRP A 524 -12.41 -9.09 -15.83
CA TRP A 524 -11.77 -10.34 -16.25
C TRP A 524 -12.76 -11.30 -16.92
N ASN A 525 -14.03 -11.36 -16.48
CA ASN A 525 -15.01 -12.27 -17.06
C ASN A 525 -16.02 -11.63 -18.03
N SER A 526 -15.88 -10.35 -18.39
CA SER A 526 -16.80 -9.70 -19.34
C SER A 526 -16.53 -10.07 -20.80
N VAL A 527 -17.62 -10.32 -21.53
CA VAL A 527 -17.64 -10.59 -22.96
C VAL A 527 -17.92 -9.30 -23.72
N SER A 528 -17.12 -9.03 -24.75
CA SER A 528 -17.37 -7.94 -25.69
C SER A 528 -18.32 -8.40 -26.78
N LYS A 529 -19.22 -7.51 -27.23
CA LYS A 529 -20.06 -7.82 -28.41
C LYS A 529 -19.15 -7.92 -29.62
N LYS A 530 -19.25 -9.04 -30.34
CA LYS A 530 -18.62 -9.18 -31.66
C LYS A 530 -19.13 -8.04 -32.55
N LYS A 531 -18.20 -7.23 -33.06
CA LYS A 531 -18.49 -6.22 -34.09
C LYS A 531 -18.21 -6.86 -35.44
N ASP A 532 -19.17 -6.79 -36.37
CA ASP A 532 -18.95 -7.25 -37.73
C ASP A 532 -18.03 -6.26 -38.45
N HIS A 533 -16.74 -6.59 -38.52
CA HIS A 533 -15.78 -5.85 -39.32
C HIS A 533 -15.73 -6.49 -40.72
N TYR A 534 -16.14 -5.76 -41.76
CA TYR A 534 -15.90 -6.17 -43.14
C TYR A 534 -14.39 -6.09 -43.43
N ILE A 535 -13.71 -7.24 -43.43
CA ILE A 535 -12.28 -7.34 -43.73
C ILE A 535 -12.13 -8.00 -45.11
N THR A 536 -11.44 -7.35 -46.04
CA THR A 536 -11.07 -7.92 -47.33
C THR A 536 -10.09 -9.08 -47.13
N LYS A 537 -10.32 -10.20 -47.84
CA LYS A 537 -9.53 -11.45 -47.71
C LYS A 537 -8.02 -11.25 -47.87
N ASP A 538 -7.58 -10.25 -48.63
CA ASP A 538 -6.16 -10.02 -48.92
C ASP A 538 -5.34 -9.46 -47.74
N ILE A 539 -5.99 -8.87 -46.72
CA ILE A 539 -5.31 -8.35 -45.51
C ILE A 539 -5.04 -9.48 -44.49
N TYR A 540 -5.71 -10.63 -44.62
CA TYR A 540 -5.71 -11.69 -43.60
C TYR A 540 -4.36 -12.36 -43.37
N ASN A 541 -3.40 -12.28 -44.29
CA ASN A 541 -2.24 -13.18 -44.29
C ASN A 541 -0.86 -12.48 -44.38
N SER A 542 -0.77 -11.15 -44.29
CA SER A 542 0.55 -10.50 -44.29
C SER A 542 1.09 -10.41 -42.87
N ASN A 543 2.11 -11.22 -42.55
CA ASN A 543 2.92 -11.10 -41.33
C ASN A 543 3.36 -9.66 -41.06
N ASP A 544 3.58 -8.87 -42.11
CA ASP A 544 3.92 -7.45 -42.05
C ASP A 544 2.91 -6.60 -41.27
N PHE A 545 1.61 -6.91 -41.35
CA PHE A 545 0.58 -6.14 -40.65
C PHE A 545 0.63 -6.33 -39.13
N LEU A 546 0.90 -7.57 -38.69
CA LEU A 546 1.10 -7.89 -37.26
C LEU A 546 2.38 -7.23 -36.75
N ILE A 547 3.47 -7.27 -37.52
CA ILE A 547 4.75 -6.64 -37.15
C ILE A 547 4.60 -5.12 -37.05
N GLU A 548 3.90 -4.47 -37.98
CA GLU A 548 3.64 -3.03 -37.91
C GLU A 548 2.76 -2.67 -36.71
N ALA A 549 1.75 -3.47 -36.36
CA ALA A 549 0.98 -3.25 -35.13
C ALA A 549 1.83 -3.40 -33.86
N SER A 550 2.74 -4.38 -33.81
CA SER A 550 3.73 -4.50 -32.73
C SER A 550 4.67 -3.29 -32.67
N LYS A 551 5.07 -2.74 -33.82
CA LYS A 551 5.92 -1.56 -33.92
C LYS A 551 5.21 -0.31 -33.40
N GLU A 552 3.94 -0.10 -33.78
CA GLU A 552 3.09 0.97 -33.23
C GLU A 552 3.03 0.91 -31.70
N ILE A 553 2.83 -0.28 -31.14
CA ILE A 553 2.84 -0.51 -29.69
C ILE A 553 4.21 -0.18 -29.07
N GLY A 554 5.31 -0.62 -29.69
CA GLY A 554 6.66 -0.30 -29.24
C GLY A 554 6.92 1.20 -29.19
N ASP A 555 6.45 1.93 -30.20
CA ASP A 555 6.60 3.39 -30.28
C ASP A 555 5.73 4.13 -29.25
N ILE A 556 4.51 3.64 -28.99
CA ILE A 556 3.66 4.12 -27.89
C ILE A 556 4.37 3.92 -26.55
N LEU A 557 4.95 2.74 -26.32
CA LEU A 557 5.68 2.43 -25.09
C LEU A 557 6.85 3.41 -24.87
N ILE A 558 7.66 3.64 -25.90
CA ILE A 558 8.78 4.60 -25.87
C ILE A 558 8.29 6.02 -25.58
N SER A 559 7.18 6.46 -26.20
CA SER A 559 6.64 7.81 -26.00
C SER A 559 6.19 8.10 -24.56
N LYS A 560 5.82 7.06 -23.80
CA LYS A 560 5.39 7.14 -22.40
C LYS A 560 6.54 6.98 -21.41
N ALA A 561 7.73 6.64 -21.88
CA ALA A 561 8.88 6.37 -21.05
C ALA A 561 9.49 7.66 -20.45
N ILE A 562 10.11 7.51 -19.29
CA ILE A 562 10.88 8.57 -18.64
C ILE A 562 12.34 8.21 -18.74
N PHE A 563 13.12 9.11 -19.34
CA PHE A 563 14.54 8.92 -19.60
C PHE A 563 15.39 9.74 -18.63
N HIS A 564 16.54 9.19 -18.26
CA HIS A 564 17.62 9.93 -17.67
C HIS A 564 18.88 9.78 -18.53
N GLU A 565 19.20 10.82 -19.31
CA GLU A 565 20.24 10.76 -20.34
C GLU A 565 21.64 10.54 -19.77
N LYS A 566 21.97 11.16 -18.62
CA LYS A 566 23.33 11.08 -18.06
C LYS A 566 23.73 9.66 -17.70
N THR A 567 22.83 8.90 -17.09
CA THR A 567 23.08 7.51 -16.73
C THR A 567 22.52 6.53 -17.73
N GLN A 568 21.91 6.98 -18.83
CA GLN A 568 21.28 6.10 -19.83
C GLN A 568 20.28 5.12 -19.19
N THR A 569 19.40 5.63 -18.32
CA THR A 569 18.34 4.82 -17.69
C THR A 569 16.96 5.23 -18.19
N ILE A 570 16.00 4.31 -18.08
CA ILE A 570 14.62 4.43 -18.54
C ILE A 570 13.67 3.73 -17.57
N ASN A 571 12.52 4.31 -17.31
CA ASN A 571 11.46 3.65 -16.54
C ASN A 571 10.08 4.22 -16.94
N TRP A 572 9.00 3.57 -16.52
CA TRP A 572 7.62 3.99 -16.77
C TRP A 572 6.85 4.21 -15.48
N LEU A 573 5.92 5.16 -15.51
CA LEU A 573 4.95 5.33 -14.44
C LEU A 573 3.92 4.20 -14.56
N ASP A 574 3.87 3.35 -13.55
CA ASP A 574 2.98 2.19 -13.47
C ASP A 574 1.90 2.40 -12.42
N ILE A 575 0.80 1.65 -12.59
CA ILE A 575 -0.34 1.64 -11.69
C ILE A 575 -0.65 0.19 -11.39
N GLN A 576 -0.40 -0.22 -10.15
CA GLN A 576 -0.57 -1.59 -9.71
C GLN A 576 -1.77 -1.67 -8.77
N ASN A 577 -2.60 -2.70 -8.94
CA ASN A 577 -3.72 -2.93 -8.05
C ASN A 577 -3.21 -3.52 -6.74
N THR A 578 -3.28 -2.75 -5.67
CA THR A 578 -2.94 -3.14 -4.30
C THR A 578 -4.23 -3.02 -3.49
N PHE A 579 -5.14 -3.97 -3.69
CA PHE A 579 -6.50 -3.91 -3.15
C PHE A 579 -6.49 -3.55 -1.65
N PRO A 580 -7.28 -2.55 -1.20
CA PRO A 580 -8.35 -1.85 -1.91
C PRO A 580 -7.91 -0.59 -2.70
N THR A 581 -6.62 -0.32 -2.80
CA THR A 581 -6.03 0.90 -3.38
C THR A 581 -5.26 0.62 -4.68
N TRP A 582 -4.72 1.69 -5.29
CA TRP A 582 -3.78 1.61 -6.40
C TRP A 582 -2.42 2.10 -5.92
N ASN A 583 -1.37 1.34 -6.21
CA ASN A 583 0.00 1.83 -6.08
C ASN A 583 0.41 2.53 -7.37
N ILE A 584 0.90 3.77 -7.27
CA ILE A 584 1.33 4.58 -8.42
C ILE A 584 2.81 4.91 -8.25
N GLY A 585 3.66 4.37 -9.12
CA GLY A 585 5.11 4.42 -8.95
C GLY A 585 5.90 3.99 -10.19
N PRO A 586 7.24 3.91 -10.10
CA PRO A 586 8.04 3.32 -11.17
C PRO A 586 7.76 1.81 -11.33
N GLN A 587 7.96 1.25 -12.53
CA GLN A 587 7.94 -0.20 -12.72
C GLN A 587 9.07 -0.88 -11.93
N GLY A 588 8.74 -2.04 -11.37
CA GLY A 588 9.69 -2.96 -10.75
C GLY A 588 10.48 -3.80 -11.76
N ILE A 589 11.24 -4.78 -11.28
CA ILE A 589 11.99 -5.72 -12.14
C ILE A 589 11.15 -6.82 -12.80
N SER A 590 9.93 -7.06 -12.29
CA SER A 590 9.12 -8.26 -12.56
C SER A 590 8.88 -8.55 -14.05
N LEU A 591 8.67 -9.82 -14.39
CA LEU A 591 8.23 -10.23 -15.72
C LEU A 591 6.75 -9.87 -15.94
N TYR A 592 5.94 -9.94 -14.88
CA TYR A 592 4.50 -9.74 -14.94
C TYR A 592 4.12 -8.31 -15.35
N ASN A 593 4.62 -7.32 -14.60
CA ASN A 593 4.29 -5.91 -14.79
C ASN A 593 5.48 -4.95 -14.80
N GLY A 594 6.70 -5.49 -14.85
CA GLY A 594 7.93 -4.73 -14.70
C GLY A 594 8.79 -4.64 -15.96
N LEU A 595 10.02 -4.21 -15.73
CA LEU A 595 11.02 -3.96 -16.76
C LEU A 595 11.45 -5.22 -17.51
N ALA A 596 11.44 -6.41 -16.87
CA ALA A 596 11.83 -7.64 -17.55
C ALA A 596 10.88 -8.02 -18.68
N GLY A 597 9.57 -7.89 -18.47
CA GLY A 597 8.58 -8.12 -19.53
C GLY A 597 8.70 -7.12 -20.68
N ASN A 598 8.96 -5.84 -20.36
CA ASN A 598 9.21 -4.83 -21.40
C ASN A 598 10.50 -5.13 -22.20
N ALA A 599 11.55 -5.64 -21.55
CA ALA A 599 12.76 -6.07 -22.21
C ALA A 599 12.54 -7.26 -23.16
N VAL A 600 11.74 -8.27 -22.74
CA VAL A 600 11.35 -9.43 -23.59
C VAL A 600 10.66 -8.97 -24.87
N PHE A 601 9.71 -8.03 -24.77
CA PHE A 601 9.02 -7.49 -25.93
C PHE A 601 9.96 -6.70 -26.84
N LEU A 602 10.72 -5.75 -26.30
CA LEU A 602 11.56 -4.85 -27.09
C LEU A 602 12.75 -5.57 -27.74
N SER A 603 13.31 -6.60 -27.09
CA SER A 603 14.34 -7.43 -27.72
C SER A 603 13.79 -8.20 -28.92
N SER A 604 12.57 -8.74 -28.78
CA SER A 604 11.88 -9.47 -29.84
C SER A 604 11.46 -8.53 -30.99
N LEU A 605 11.05 -7.31 -30.68
CA LEU A 605 10.73 -6.28 -31.67
C LEU A 605 11.96 -5.82 -32.45
N TYR A 606 13.10 -5.65 -31.79
CA TYR A 606 14.39 -5.44 -32.47
C TYR A 606 14.74 -6.62 -33.38
N LEU A 607 14.54 -7.86 -32.92
CA LEU A 607 14.80 -9.05 -33.73
C LEU A 607 13.89 -9.15 -34.97
N ALA A 608 12.66 -8.64 -34.89
CA ALA A 608 11.70 -8.58 -35.98
C ALA A 608 12.04 -7.50 -37.01
N THR A 609 12.37 -6.30 -36.54
CA THR A 609 12.44 -5.07 -37.36
C THR A 609 13.84 -4.64 -37.74
N LYS A 610 14.86 -5.03 -36.96
CA LYS A 610 16.23 -4.51 -37.01
C LYS A 610 16.36 -2.99 -36.81
N ASP A 611 15.32 -2.34 -36.29
CA ASP A 611 15.35 -0.91 -35.96
C ASP A 611 16.16 -0.68 -34.68
N ILE A 612 17.29 0.03 -34.82
CA ILE A 612 18.28 0.24 -33.76
C ILE A 612 17.69 0.90 -32.51
N LYS A 613 16.62 1.69 -32.65
CA LYS A 613 15.97 2.37 -31.54
C LYS A 613 15.50 1.37 -30.47
N TYR A 614 14.99 0.20 -30.86
CA TYR A 614 14.51 -0.80 -29.91
C TYR A 614 15.68 -1.46 -29.15
N GLN A 615 16.82 -1.63 -29.80
CA GLN A 615 18.05 -2.10 -29.15
C GLN A 615 18.57 -1.08 -28.12
N GLU A 616 18.56 0.21 -28.46
CA GLU A 616 18.95 1.27 -27.53
C GLU A 616 18.05 1.30 -26.28
N ILE A 617 16.75 1.15 -26.46
CA ILE A 617 15.80 1.09 -25.33
C ILE A 617 16.05 -0.16 -24.47
N LEU A 618 16.29 -1.33 -25.08
CA LEU A 618 16.64 -2.54 -24.36
C LEU A 618 17.89 -2.33 -23.49
N HIS A 619 18.95 -1.71 -24.04
CA HIS A 619 20.15 -1.39 -23.27
C HIS A 619 19.86 -0.47 -22.08
N ARG A 620 19.02 0.55 -22.26
CA ARG A 620 18.61 1.44 -21.16
C ARG A 620 17.80 0.70 -20.10
N ILE A 621 16.95 -0.26 -20.47
CA ILE A 621 16.22 -1.11 -19.52
C ILE A 621 17.20 -1.93 -18.67
N LEU A 622 18.11 -2.67 -19.32
CA LEU A 622 19.10 -3.50 -18.62
C LEU A 622 19.99 -2.67 -17.70
N ASN A 623 20.36 -1.47 -18.13
CA ASN A 623 21.14 -0.54 -17.31
C ASN A 623 20.35 0.03 -16.13
N THR A 624 19.04 0.23 -16.29
CA THR A 624 18.15 0.61 -15.16
C THR A 624 18.06 -0.51 -14.15
N ILE A 625 17.86 -1.76 -14.60
CA ILE A 625 17.86 -2.94 -13.74
C ILE A 625 19.17 -3.01 -12.96
N LYS A 626 20.32 -2.83 -13.62
CA LYS A 626 21.64 -2.84 -12.98
C LYS A 626 21.82 -1.75 -11.91
N LEU A 627 21.41 -0.51 -12.18
CA LEU A 627 21.66 0.62 -11.29
C LEU A 627 20.66 0.76 -10.15
N ASP A 628 19.42 0.31 -10.35
CA ASP A 628 18.33 0.50 -9.40
C ASP A 628 17.86 -0.81 -8.75
N ILE A 629 18.57 -1.93 -8.90
CA ILE A 629 18.08 -3.25 -8.46
C ILE A 629 17.56 -3.23 -7.01
N ASP A 630 18.24 -2.58 -6.08
CA ASP A 630 17.81 -2.46 -4.68
C ASP A 630 16.54 -1.62 -4.49
N LYS A 631 16.28 -0.68 -5.41
CA LYS A 631 15.08 0.20 -5.39
C LYS A 631 13.87 -0.43 -6.07
N ILE A 632 14.08 -1.27 -7.08
CA ILE A 632 13.02 -1.82 -7.94
C ILE A 632 12.80 -3.32 -7.79
N SER A 633 13.64 -4.01 -7.02
CA SER A 633 13.42 -5.40 -6.61
C SER A 633 12.51 -5.49 -5.39
N ASN A 634 11.90 -6.66 -5.22
CA ASN A 634 11.26 -7.08 -3.99
C ASN A 634 12.00 -8.30 -3.43
N SER A 635 11.63 -8.74 -2.22
CA SER A 635 12.24 -9.92 -1.60
C SER A 635 11.74 -11.26 -2.16
N SER A 636 10.85 -11.27 -3.16
CA SER A 636 10.28 -12.48 -3.74
C SER A 636 11.28 -13.19 -4.65
N SER A 637 11.33 -14.53 -4.57
CA SER A 637 12.11 -15.41 -5.45
C SER A 637 11.27 -15.98 -6.61
N SER A 638 10.10 -15.44 -6.89
CA SER A 638 9.23 -15.94 -7.97
C SER A 638 9.68 -15.52 -9.38
N VAL A 639 9.17 -16.21 -10.40
CA VAL A 639 9.49 -15.94 -11.81
C VAL A 639 8.73 -14.74 -12.35
N PHE A 640 7.43 -14.63 -12.04
CA PHE A 640 6.63 -13.55 -12.59
C PHE A 640 6.80 -12.25 -11.81
N ASN A 641 6.91 -12.32 -10.48
CA ASN A 641 6.90 -11.14 -9.60
C ASN A 641 8.22 -10.88 -8.88
N GLY A 642 9.18 -11.81 -8.91
CA GLY A 642 10.40 -11.79 -8.10
C GLY A 642 11.70 -11.75 -8.89
N MET A 643 12.81 -12.00 -8.20
CA MET A 643 14.17 -11.93 -8.75
C MET A 643 14.46 -12.93 -9.86
N ILE A 644 13.74 -14.06 -9.90
CA ILE A 644 13.92 -15.09 -10.93
C ILE A 644 13.37 -14.64 -12.30
N SER A 645 12.55 -13.58 -12.34
CA SER A 645 12.21 -12.88 -13.58
C SER A 645 13.44 -12.46 -14.40
N LEU A 646 14.52 -12.05 -13.72
CA LEU A 646 15.77 -11.65 -14.37
C LEU A 646 16.54 -12.87 -14.89
N ALA A 647 16.53 -13.99 -14.17
CA ALA A 647 17.11 -15.24 -14.66
C ALA A 647 16.42 -15.68 -15.96
N TYR A 648 15.08 -15.63 -15.99
CA TYR A 648 14.29 -15.87 -17.20
C TYR A 648 14.65 -14.90 -18.34
N LEU A 649 14.67 -13.59 -18.07
CA LEU A 649 15.04 -12.57 -19.05
C LEU A 649 16.41 -12.85 -19.68
N TYR A 650 17.42 -13.13 -18.86
CA TYR A 650 18.77 -13.35 -19.38
C TYR A 650 18.89 -14.61 -20.23
N VAL A 651 18.23 -15.71 -19.85
CA VAL A 651 18.24 -16.91 -20.69
C VAL A 651 17.45 -16.70 -22.01
N PHE A 652 16.36 -15.92 -21.96
CA PHE A 652 15.61 -15.50 -23.15
C PHE A 652 16.49 -14.65 -24.09
N LEU A 653 17.22 -13.67 -23.55
CA LEU A 653 18.16 -12.86 -24.34
C LEU A 653 19.33 -13.68 -24.88
N TYR A 654 19.85 -14.66 -24.13
CA TYR A 654 20.86 -15.59 -24.62
C TYR A 654 20.38 -16.35 -25.85
N ARG A 655 19.14 -16.84 -25.87
CA ARG A 655 18.59 -17.58 -27.01
C ARG A 655 18.55 -16.73 -28.28
N GLN A 656 18.25 -15.43 -28.16
CA GLN A 656 18.21 -14.48 -29.26
C GLN A 656 19.61 -14.01 -29.72
N THR A 657 20.52 -13.74 -28.78
CA THR A 657 21.82 -13.09 -29.06
C THR A 657 23.00 -14.05 -29.15
N LYS A 658 22.88 -15.23 -28.55
CA LYS A 658 23.95 -16.20 -28.27
C LYS A 658 25.09 -15.65 -27.39
N ASP A 659 24.88 -14.53 -26.69
CA ASP A 659 25.84 -13.98 -25.74
C ASP A 659 25.91 -14.83 -24.46
N LYS A 660 27.01 -15.57 -24.31
CA LYS A 660 27.24 -16.47 -23.16
C LYS A 660 27.22 -15.75 -21.81
N SER A 661 27.48 -14.44 -21.76
CA SER A 661 27.41 -13.67 -20.51
C SER A 661 25.99 -13.61 -19.95
N MET A 662 24.97 -13.61 -20.81
CA MET A 662 23.56 -13.63 -20.39
C MET A 662 23.21 -14.97 -19.73
N LEU A 663 23.61 -16.09 -20.34
CA LEU A 663 23.40 -17.41 -19.72
C LEU A 663 24.10 -17.50 -18.35
N GLN A 664 25.34 -17.00 -18.25
CA GLN A 664 26.06 -16.99 -16.98
C GLN A 664 25.37 -16.12 -15.91
N ASN A 665 24.85 -14.93 -16.28
CA ASN A 665 24.10 -14.08 -15.36
C ASN A 665 22.83 -14.76 -14.85
N SER A 666 22.14 -15.52 -15.71
CA SER A 666 20.98 -16.32 -15.33
C SER A 666 21.34 -17.37 -14.27
N ILE A 667 22.42 -18.12 -14.48
CA ILE A 667 22.94 -19.12 -13.52
C ILE A 667 23.33 -18.46 -12.19
N ASN A 668 24.02 -17.32 -12.23
CA ASN A 668 24.45 -16.61 -11.03
C ASN A 668 23.26 -16.20 -10.15
N ILE A 669 22.15 -15.74 -10.75
CA ILE A 669 20.93 -15.38 -10.01
C ILE A 669 20.32 -16.62 -9.36
N ILE A 670 20.22 -17.75 -10.06
CA ILE A 670 19.69 -19.00 -9.47
C ILE A 670 20.54 -19.42 -8.27
N ASN A 671 21.87 -19.33 -8.38
CA ASN A 671 22.78 -19.71 -7.31
C ASN A 671 22.69 -18.76 -6.10
N GLU A 672 22.62 -17.45 -6.31
CA GLU A 672 22.46 -16.46 -5.24
C GLU A 672 21.15 -16.65 -4.47
N TYR A 673 20.07 -17.01 -5.16
CA TYR A 673 18.73 -17.17 -4.57
C TYR A 673 18.39 -18.62 -4.17
N LYS A 674 19.34 -19.56 -4.30
CA LYS A 674 19.12 -21.00 -4.08
C LYS A 674 18.47 -21.32 -2.72
N GLU A 675 18.97 -20.71 -1.64
CA GLU A 675 18.40 -20.92 -0.30
C GLU A 675 16.98 -20.37 -0.17
N LYS A 676 16.72 -19.17 -0.71
CA LYS A 676 15.38 -18.56 -0.70
C LYS A 676 14.39 -19.33 -1.57
N ILE A 677 14.85 -19.90 -2.68
CA ILE A 677 14.03 -20.79 -3.52
C ILE A 677 13.60 -22.00 -2.69
N LEU A 678 14.54 -22.69 -2.03
CA LEU A 678 14.25 -23.89 -1.23
C LEU A 678 13.42 -23.62 0.04
N GLN A 679 13.29 -22.35 0.45
CA GLN A 679 12.44 -21.92 1.56
C GLN A 679 11.08 -21.37 1.10
N ASN A 680 10.81 -21.34 -0.22
CA ASN A 680 9.54 -20.84 -0.74
C ASN A 680 8.39 -21.78 -0.32
N THR A 681 7.29 -21.18 0.14
CA THR A 681 6.08 -21.89 0.59
C THR A 681 4.90 -21.72 -0.36
N SER A 682 5.10 -21.03 -1.49
CA SER A 682 4.19 -21.05 -2.63
C SER A 682 4.67 -22.06 -3.66
N TYR A 683 3.74 -22.77 -4.28
CA TYR A 683 4.02 -23.89 -5.17
C TYR A 683 3.52 -23.68 -6.60
N ASP A 684 2.87 -22.56 -6.89
CA ASP A 684 2.28 -22.25 -8.18
C ASP A 684 3.26 -21.68 -9.24
N ILE A 685 2.74 -21.28 -10.41
CA ILE A 685 3.53 -20.74 -11.53
C ILE A 685 3.93 -19.27 -11.32
N ILE A 686 3.05 -18.45 -10.74
CA ILE A 686 3.24 -16.99 -10.65
C ILE A 686 4.22 -16.64 -9.53
N ASP A 687 3.94 -17.12 -8.32
CA ASP A 687 4.63 -16.76 -7.09
C ASP A 687 5.45 -17.92 -6.51
N GLY A 688 5.25 -19.15 -7.02
CA GLY A 688 5.75 -20.36 -6.41
C GLY A 688 6.85 -21.13 -7.14
N LEU A 689 7.10 -22.32 -6.58
CA LEU A 689 8.14 -23.24 -7.01
C LEU A 689 7.91 -23.83 -8.42
N ALA A 690 6.67 -24.01 -8.88
CA ALA A 690 6.42 -24.59 -10.21
C ALA A 690 6.96 -23.68 -11.33
N GLY A 691 6.78 -22.36 -11.22
CA GLY A 691 7.35 -21.43 -12.19
C GLY A 691 8.87 -21.46 -12.17
N ILE A 692 9.47 -21.45 -10.97
CA ILE A 692 10.93 -21.49 -10.78
C ILE A 692 11.50 -22.78 -11.37
N LEU A 693 10.84 -23.92 -11.16
CA LEU A 693 11.21 -25.22 -11.71
C LEU A 693 11.33 -25.16 -13.24
N VAL A 694 10.34 -24.58 -13.92
CA VAL A 694 10.34 -24.45 -15.39
C VAL A 694 11.54 -23.64 -15.88
N VAL A 695 11.87 -22.54 -15.20
CA VAL A 695 13.02 -21.69 -15.55
C VAL A 695 14.35 -22.39 -15.28
N VAL A 696 14.51 -23.06 -14.12
CA VAL A 696 15.71 -23.82 -13.80
C VAL A 696 15.94 -24.92 -14.84
N LEU A 697 14.89 -25.63 -15.24
CA LEU A 697 14.96 -26.67 -16.28
C LEU A 697 15.37 -26.10 -17.65
N ASN A 698 14.86 -24.92 -18.04
CA ASN A 698 15.30 -24.24 -19.28
C ASN A 698 16.79 -23.90 -19.24
N ILE A 699 17.27 -23.39 -18.11
CA ILE A 699 18.69 -23.02 -17.96
C ILE A 699 19.55 -24.28 -18.01
N PHE A 700 19.15 -25.34 -17.28
CA PHE A 700 19.79 -26.65 -17.32
C PHE A 700 19.88 -27.22 -18.74
N GLU A 701 18.80 -27.14 -19.52
CA GLU A 701 18.80 -27.63 -20.89
C GLU A 701 19.91 -27.03 -21.74
N LEU A 702 20.19 -25.75 -21.52
CA LEU A 702 21.15 -24.97 -22.29
C LEU A 702 22.57 -25.05 -21.71
N SER A 703 22.71 -25.05 -20.39
CA SER A 703 24.01 -25.07 -19.72
C SER A 703 24.58 -26.47 -19.53
N LYS A 704 23.72 -27.49 -19.46
CA LYS A 704 24.03 -28.86 -19.02
C LYS A 704 24.68 -28.91 -17.63
N ASP A 705 24.36 -27.95 -16.78
CA ASP A 705 24.88 -27.85 -15.42
C ASP A 705 24.18 -28.84 -14.47
N ILE A 706 24.94 -29.78 -13.92
CA ILE A 706 24.45 -30.85 -13.05
C ILE A 706 23.90 -30.30 -11.72
N GLU A 707 24.41 -29.16 -11.23
CA GLU A 707 23.85 -28.56 -10.01
C GLU A 707 22.44 -28.02 -10.21
N LEU A 708 22.13 -27.55 -11.43
CA LEU A 708 20.78 -27.10 -11.78
C LEU A 708 19.83 -28.29 -11.97
N GLU A 709 20.33 -29.41 -12.50
CA GLU A 709 19.58 -30.66 -12.53
C GLU A 709 19.20 -31.10 -11.11
N ASP A 710 20.16 -31.20 -10.20
CA ASP A 710 19.91 -31.56 -8.79
C ASP A 710 18.94 -30.58 -8.10
N LEU A 711 19.10 -29.28 -8.35
CA LEU A 711 18.19 -28.27 -7.83
C LEU A 711 16.77 -28.46 -8.36
N SER A 712 16.60 -28.73 -9.66
CA SER A 712 15.28 -28.97 -10.26
C SER A 712 14.59 -30.20 -9.64
N ILE A 713 15.33 -31.26 -9.37
CA ILE A 713 14.83 -32.47 -8.71
C ILE A 713 14.42 -32.17 -7.26
N LYS A 714 15.21 -31.38 -6.52
CA LYS A 714 14.88 -30.95 -5.16
C LYS A 714 13.59 -30.12 -5.12
N ILE A 715 13.44 -29.18 -6.04
CA ILE A 715 12.23 -28.36 -6.18
C ILE A 715 11.02 -29.25 -6.49
N GLY A 716 11.14 -30.16 -7.46
CA GLY A 716 10.05 -31.09 -7.80
C GLY A 716 9.64 -31.97 -6.62
N LYS A 717 10.60 -32.52 -5.88
CA LYS A 717 10.34 -33.29 -4.66
C LYS A 717 9.60 -32.48 -3.61
N ASP A 718 9.97 -31.22 -3.41
CA ASP A 718 9.30 -30.36 -2.43
C ASP A 718 7.87 -30.02 -2.85
N ILE A 719 7.62 -29.73 -4.12
CA ILE A 719 6.25 -29.56 -4.66
C ILE A 719 5.43 -30.82 -4.37
N ILE A 720 5.90 -32.00 -4.79
CA ILE A 720 5.16 -33.27 -4.66
C ILE A 720 4.88 -33.60 -3.18
N LYS A 721 5.86 -33.42 -2.30
CA LYS A 721 5.74 -33.69 -0.87
C LYS A 721 4.63 -32.87 -0.19
N ASN A 722 4.35 -31.68 -0.69
CA ASN A 722 3.36 -30.76 -0.12
C ASN A 722 2.00 -30.82 -0.82
N ILE A 723 1.79 -31.76 -1.74
CA ILE A 723 0.49 -32.07 -2.34
C ILE A 723 -0.18 -33.18 -1.54
N ARG A 724 -1.43 -32.94 -1.14
CA ARG A 724 -2.31 -33.94 -0.52
C ARG A 724 -3.58 -34.03 -1.33
N ILE A 725 -3.99 -35.25 -1.70
CA ILE A 725 -5.24 -35.50 -2.41
C ILE A 725 -6.16 -36.30 -1.49
N GLU A 726 -7.35 -35.76 -1.21
CA GLU A 726 -8.37 -36.42 -0.41
C GLU A 726 -9.74 -36.30 -1.08
N LYS A 727 -10.42 -37.43 -1.24
CA LYS A 727 -11.75 -37.49 -1.87
C LYS A 727 -11.80 -36.69 -3.18
N GLU A 728 -10.80 -36.92 -4.05
CA GLU A 728 -10.70 -36.27 -5.36
C GLU A 728 -10.55 -34.73 -5.32
N ILE A 729 -10.07 -34.20 -4.19
CA ILE A 729 -9.72 -32.78 -4.04
C ILE A 729 -8.26 -32.68 -3.65
N ALA A 730 -7.52 -31.79 -4.30
CA ALA A 730 -6.11 -31.56 -4.04
C ALA A 730 -5.89 -30.32 -3.18
N TYR A 731 -4.95 -30.41 -2.25
CA TYR A 731 -4.59 -29.36 -1.31
C TYR A 731 -3.08 -29.16 -1.24
N TRP A 732 -2.66 -27.91 -1.07
CA TRP A 732 -1.34 -27.55 -0.62
C TRP A 732 -1.25 -27.67 0.90
N LYS A 733 -0.23 -28.34 1.40
CA LYS A 733 0.11 -28.30 2.81
C LYS A 733 0.86 -26.99 3.13
N LYS A 734 0.22 -26.05 3.85
CA LYS A 734 0.83 -24.79 4.30
C LYS A 734 0.86 -24.70 5.83
N GLY A 735 1.91 -25.25 6.41
CA GLY A 735 2.08 -25.30 7.87
C GLY A 735 1.01 -26.17 8.52
N ASN A 736 0.14 -25.58 9.34
CA ASN A 736 -0.97 -26.28 10.01
C ASN A 736 -2.30 -26.23 9.24
N ASN A 737 -2.36 -25.49 8.12
CA ASN A 737 -3.57 -25.34 7.32
C ASN A 737 -3.36 -25.92 5.92
N ASP A 738 -4.40 -26.54 5.39
CA ASP A 738 -4.44 -27.02 4.01
C ASP A 738 -5.12 -25.94 3.13
N GLU A 739 -4.52 -25.60 2.00
CA GLU A 739 -5.06 -24.64 1.03
C GLU A 739 -5.55 -25.40 -0.21
N LEU A 740 -6.79 -25.13 -0.63
CA LEU A 740 -7.39 -25.76 -1.81
C LEU A 740 -6.61 -25.41 -3.09
N MET A 741 -6.24 -26.42 -3.86
CA MET A 741 -5.69 -26.24 -5.20
C MET A 741 -6.84 -26.01 -6.19
N ILE A 742 -6.86 -24.84 -6.84
CA ILE A 742 -7.91 -24.47 -7.79
C ILE A 742 -7.58 -24.91 -9.22
N ALA A 743 -8.57 -24.87 -10.11
CA ALA A 743 -8.36 -25.06 -11.55
C ALA A 743 -7.58 -23.88 -12.18
N GLY A 744 -6.73 -24.18 -13.16
CA GLY A 744 -6.04 -23.20 -13.99
C GLY A 744 -4.51 -23.21 -13.88
N PHE A 745 -3.87 -22.39 -14.71
CA PHE A 745 -2.42 -22.45 -14.92
C PHE A 745 -1.62 -21.58 -13.94
N SER A 746 -2.14 -20.41 -13.57
CA SER A 746 -1.39 -19.43 -12.77
C SER A 746 -1.17 -19.90 -11.32
N HIS A 747 -2.26 -20.15 -10.60
CA HIS A 747 -2.30 -20.52 -9.18
C HIS A 747 -2.87 -21.92 -8.94
N GLY A 748 -2.96 -22.74 -9.99
CA GLY A 748 -3.78 -23.96 -9.98
C GLY A 748 -3.07 -25.23 -10.47
N LEU A 749 -3.87 -26.29 -10.58
CA LEU A 749 -3.45 -27.67 -10.89
C LEU A 749 -2.75 -27.78 -12.25
N ALA A 750 -3.26 -27.11 -13.27
CA ALA A 750 -2.69 -27.14 -14.63
C ALA A 750 -1.22 -26.65 -14.68
N GLY A 751 -0.89 -25.59 -13.95
CA GLY A 751 0.47 -25.05 -13.95
C GLY A 751 1.46 -26.00 -13.28
N VAL A 752 1.05 -26.61 -12.17
CA VAL A 752 1.87 -27.56 -11.40
C VAL A 752 2.12 -28.83 -12.20
N SER A 753 1.06 -29.40 -12.79
CA SER A 753 1.16 -30.59 -13.64
C SER A 753 2.06 -30.33 -14.87
N TYR A 754 1.99 -29.14 -15.47
CA TYR A 754 2.91 -28.73 -16.54
C TYR A 754 4.37 -28.73 -16.09
N ALA A 755 4.67 -28.09 -14.95
CA ALA A 755 6.04 -27.99 -14.44
C ALA A 755 6.62 -29.38 -14.06
N LEU A 756 5.82 -30.23 -13.42
CA LEU A 756 6.22 -31.59 -13.07
C LEU A 756 6.38 -32.49 -14.31
N GLY A 757 5.51 -32.34 -15.32
CA GLY A 757 5.66 -33.05 -16.59
C GLY A 757 6.93 -32.65 -17.33
N LYS A 758 7.31 -31.38 -17.28
CA LYS A 758 8.59 -30.90 -17.82
C LYS A 758 9.79 -31.51 -17.07
N LEU A 759 9.76 -31.55 -15.74
CA LEU A 759 10.78 -32.21 -14.92
C LEU A 759 10.91 -33.69 -15.30
N TYR A 760 9.78 -34.38 -15.44
CA TYR A 760 9.74 -35.77 -15.84
C TYR A 760 10.38 -35.97 -17.22
N LYS A 761 10.07 -35.13 -18.22
CA LYS A 761 10.62 -35.25 -19.57
C LYS A 761 12.13 -34.97 -19.63
N MET A 762 12.64 -34.05 -18.81
CA MET A 762 14.01 -33.52 -18.96
C MET A 762 15.05 -34.12 -18.02
N THR A 763 14.64 -34.82 -16.97
CA THR A 763 15.57 -35.39 -15.97
C THR A 763 15.36 -36.90 -15.81
N ASN A 764 16.28 -37.54 -15.09
CA ASN A 764 16.15 -38.94 -14.70
C ASN A 764 15.19 -39.16 -13.52
N TYR A 765 14.55 -38.11 -12.99
CA TYR A 765 13.59 -38.23 -11.90
C TYR A 765 12.23 -38.69 -12.42
N LYS A 766 12.00 -40.01 -12.37
CA LYS A 766 10.77 -40.67 -12.83
C LYS A 766 9.83 -41.10 -11.69
N ASP A 767 10.28 -40.98 -10.44
CA ASP A 767 9.49 -41.33 -9.27
C ASP A 767 8.25 -40.42 -9.17
N HIS A 768 7.15 -40.98 -8.66
CA HIS A 768 5.90 -40.26 -8.44
C HIS A 768 5.24 -39.67 -9.69
N ILE A 769 5.52 -40.20 -10.90
CA ILE A 769 4.86 -39.77 -12.14
C ILE A 769 3.32 -39.76 -12.04
N SER A 770 2.74 -40.70 -11.29
CA SER A 770 1.29 -40.79 -11.07
C SER A 770 0.68 -39.56 -10.42
N ILE A 771 1.48 -38.69 -9.78
CA ILE A 771 0.96 -37.43 -9.25
C ILE A 771 0.47 -36.50 -10.38
N ILE A 772 1.10 -36.53 -11.56
CA ILE A 772 0.67 -35.71 -12.71
C ILE A 772 -0.73 -36.13 -13.14
N ASP A 773 -0.96 -37.45 -13.22
CA ASP A 773 -2.24 -38.05 -13.57
C ASP A 773 -3.32 -37.69 -12.55
N ASN A 774 -3.04 -37.94 -11.27
CA ASN A 774 -3.98 -37.63 -10.20
C ASN A 774 -4.39 -36.15 -10.17
N LEU A 775 -3.46 -35.21 -10.43
CA LEU A 775 -3.78 -33.79 -10.48
C LEU A 775 -4.64 -33.42 -11.69
N ILE A 776 -4.41 -34.06 -12.84
CA ILE A 776 -5.22 -33.90 -14.05
C ILE A 776 -6.62 -34.45 -13.81
N GLU A 777 -6.75 -35.65 -13.23
CA GLU A 777 -8.05 -36.25 -12.89
C GLU A 777 -8.85 -35.37 -11.92
N VAL A 778 -8.21 -34.87 -10.85
CA VAL A 778 -8.82 -33.93 -9.91
C VAL A 778 -9.32 -32.68 -10.62
N GLU A 779 -8.52 -32.08 -11.51
CA GLU A 779 -8.93 -30.89 -12.25
C GLU A 779 -10.07 -31.20 -13.24
N ASN A 780 -10.08 -32.40 -13.84
CA ASN A 780 -11.13 -32.84 -14.77
C ASN A 780 -12.49 -33.02 -14.07
N ASN A 781 -12.50 -33.37 -12.78
CA ASN A 781 -13.73 -33.38 -11.97
C ASN A 781 -14.36 -31.99 -11.78
N TYR A 782 -13.62 -30.92 -12.07
CA TYR A 782 -14.15 -29.56 -12.09
C TYR A 782 -14.79 -29.18 -13.42
N TYR A 783 -14.70 -30.01 -14.46
CA TYR A 783 -15.38 -29.76 -15.74
C TYR A 783 -16.88 -29.96 -15.60
N ASN A 784 -17.66 -28.97 -16.03
CA ASN A 784 -19.12 -29.04 -16.04
C ASN A 784 -19.65 -28.99 -17.47
N GLY A 785 -20.42 -30.02 -17.84
CA GLY A 785 -20.98 -30.19 -19.18
C GLY A 785 -22.03 -29.15 -19.57
N ASP A 786 -22.77 -28.58 -18.61
CA ASP A 786 -23.81 -27.58 -18.89
C ASP A 786 -23.22 -26.24 -19.34
N ILE A 787 -22.10 -25.84 -18.74
CA ILE A 787 -21.37 -24.61 -19.09
C ILE A 787 -20.27 -24.86 -20.13
N GLU A 788 -19.98 -26.13 -20.44
CA GLU A 788 -18.87 -26.58 -21.30
C GLU A 788 -17.52 -25.93 -20.89
N ASN A 789 -17.23 -25.90 -19.59
CA ASN A 789 -16.02 -25.30 -19.02
C ASN A 789 -15.73 -25.83 -17.60
N TRP A 790 -14.52 -25.58 -17.09
CA TRP A 790 -14.11 -25.86 -15.72
C TRP A 790 -14.69 -24.83 -14.73
N ILE A 791 -15.17 -25.28 -13.58
CA ILE A 791 -15.79 -24.45 -12.54
C ILE A 791 -14.74 -23.58 -11.82
N ASP A 792 -15.08 -22.30 -11.56
CA ASP A 792 -14.27 -21.43 -10.69
C ASP A 792 -14.57 -21.68 -9.21
N LEU A 793 -13.65 -22.39 -8.55
CA LEU A 793 -13.74 -22.72 -7.12
C LEU A 793 -13.58 -21.51 -6.18
N ARG A 794 -13.30 -20.30 -6.71
CA ARG A 794 -13.16 -19.08 -5.91
C ARG A 794 -14.48 -18.34 -5.68
N SER A 795 -15.57 -18.79 -6.31
CA SER A 795 -16.89 -18.15 -6.13
C SER A 795 -17.59 -18.65 -4.86
N GLU A 796 -18.06 -17.72 -4.02
CA GLU A 796 -18.85 -18.07 -2.82
C GLU A 796 -20.23 -18.69 -3.19
N ASP A 797 -20.75 -18.36 -4.38
CA ASP A 797 -21.94 -18.97 -4.98
C ASP A 797 -21.55 -19.96 -6.09
N ILE A 798 -21.26 -21.21 -5.72
CA ILE A 798 -21.02 -22.32 -6.67
C ILE A 798 -22.21 -22.51 -7.65
N LEU A 799 -23.40 -22.06 -7.24
CA LEU A 799 -24.64 -22.07 -8.03
C LEU A 799 -24.66 -21.02 -9.17
N ASN A 800 -23.76 -20.05 -9.20
CA ASN A 800 -23.61 -19.07 -10.28
C ASN A 800 -22.53 -19.49 -11.30
N SER A 801 -22.43 -20.80 -11.56
CA SER A 801 -21.44 -21.48 -12.41
C SER A 801 -21.40 -21.00 -13.87
N ASN A 802 -22.40 -20.25 -14.34
CA ASN A 802 -22.45 -19.68 -15.68
C ASN A 802 -21.35 -18.64 -16.00
N ASN A 803 -20.52 -18.24 -15.03
CA ASN A 803 -19.49 -17.20 -15.17
C ASN A 803 -18.05 -17.70 -14.97
N SER A 804 -17.77 -18.99 -15.09
CA SER A 804 -16.41 -19.53 -15.02
C SER A 804 -15.44 -18.88 -16.02
N PRO A 805 -14.19 -18.59 -15.62
CA PRO A 805 -13.21 -17.91 -16.46
C PRO A 805 -12.74 -18.79 -17.63
N ILE A 806 -12.32 -18.15 -18.72
CA ILE A 806 -11.78 -18.78 -19.94
C ILE A 806 -10.49 -18.04 -20.28
N HIS A 807 -9.48 -18.18 -19.43
CA HIS A 807 -8.25 -17.40 -19.51
C HIS A 807 -7.02 -18.30 -19.35
N TRP A 808 -5.84 -17.76 -19.68
CA TRP A 808 -4.57 -18.40 -19.36
C TRP A 808 -4.42 -18.58 -17.84
N CYS A 809 -4.67 -17.53 -17.05
CA CYS A 809 -4.48 -17.61 -15.61
C CYS A 809 -5.43 -18.61 -14.94
N HIS A 810 -6.72 -18.60 -15.31
CA HIS A 810 -7.76 -19.47 -14.79
C HIS A 810 -8.72 -19.88 -15.91
N GLY A 811 -8.88 -21.19 -16.13
CA GLY A 811 -9.83 -21.75 -17.09
C GLY A 811 -9.19 -22.41 -18.30
N ALA A 812 -10.02 -22.62 -19.33
CA ALA A 812 -9.76 -23.52 -20.44
C ALA A 812 -8.42 -23.29 -21.18
N THR A 813 -7.99 -22.05 -21.38
CA THR A 813 -6.72 -21.76 -22.09
C THR A 813 -5.53 -22.32 -21.34
N GLY A 814 -5.40 -21.99 -20.06
CA GLY A 814 -4.29 -22.47 -19.24
C GLY A 814 -4.31 -23.99 -19.04
N ILE A 815 -5.52 -24.55 -18.85
CA ILE A 815 -5.70 -26.00 -18.71
C ILE A 815 -5.30 -26.70 -20.01
N GLY A 816 -5.85 -26.29 -21.15
CA GLY A 816 -5.54 -26.87 -22.46
C GLY A 816 -4.05 -26.79 -22.82
N LEU A 817 -3.36 -25.69 -22.47
CA LEU A 817 -1.92 -25.56 -22.67
C LEU A 817 -1.12 -26.58 -21.85
N SER A 818 -1.49 -26.77 -20.58
CA SER A 818 -0.89 -27.80 -19.73
C SER A 818 -1.10 -29.21 -20.28
N ARG A 819 -2.34 -29.53 -20.69
CA ARG A 819 -2.70 -30.82 -21.29
C ARG A 819 -1.90 -31.10 -22.55
N LEU A 820 -1.85 -30.13 -23.47
CA LEU A 820 -1.07 -30.25 -24.70
C LEU A 820 0.41 -30.57 -24.45
N LYS A 821 1.03 -29.95 -23.44
CA LYS A 821 2.44 -30.20 -23.10
C LYS A 821 2.66 -31.52 -22.35
N ASN A 822 1.62 -32.10 -21.75
CA ASN A 822 1.67 -33.36 -21.02
C ASN A 822 1.10 -34.57 -21.79
N LYS A 823 0.59 -34.38 -23.01
CA LYS A 823 -0.06 -35.43 -23.82
C LYS A 823 0.78 -36.69 -24.07
N ASP A 824 2.11 -36.58 -24.09
CA ASP A 824 3.01 -37.73 -24.31
C ASP A 824 3.28 -38.52 -23.02
N ILE A 825 2.86 -37.98 -21.87
CA ILE A 825 2.96 -38.62 -20.57
C ILE A 825 1.64 -39.35 -20.27
N ILE A 826 0.51 -38.70 -20.55
CA ILE A 826 -0.85 -39.16 -20.26
C ILE A 826 -1.77 -38.71 -21.40
N ASP A 827 -2.71 -39.56 -21.83
CA ASP A 827 -3.68 -39.17 -22.84
C ASP A 827 -4.62 -38.08 -22.30
N THR A 828 -4.56 -36.92 -22.93
CA THR A 828 -5.34 -35.73 -22.56
C THR A 828 -6.08 -35.16 -23.77
N SER A 829 -6.26 -35.96 -24.81
CA SER A 829 -6.88 -35.55 -26.09
C SER A 829 -8.29 -34.95 -25.90
N ASP A 830 -9.13 -35.61 -25.10
CA ASP A 830 -10.49 -35.14 -24.79
C ASP A 830 -10.49 -33.78 -24.06
N ASP A 831 -9.55 -33.55 -23.15
CA ASP A 831 -9.43 -32.28 -22.43
C ASP A 831 -8.99 -31.13 -23.36
N ILE A 832 -8.06 -31.41 -24.28
CA ILE A 832 -7.60 -30.45 -25.29
C ILE A 832 -8.77 -30.06 -26.21
N ASP A 833 -9.56 -31.04 -26.65
CA ASP A 833 -10.73 -30.80 -27.50
C ASP A 833 -11.81 -29.98 -26.78
N LYS A 834 -12.09 -30.30 -25.51
CA LYS A 834 -12.98 -29.49 -24.65
C LYS A 834 -12.47 -28.06 -24.54
N ALA A 835 -11.21 -27.87 -24.19
CA ALA A 835 -10.61 -26.54 -24.04
C ALA A 835 -10.67 -25.73 -25.34
N LEU A 836 -10.32 -26.33 -26.48
CA LEU A 836 -10.39 -25.70 -27.79
C LEU A 836 -11.82 -25.30 -28.15
N LYS A 837 -12.80 -26.18 -27.90
CA LYS A 837 -14.23 -25.89 -28.12
C LYS A 837 -14.68 -24.69 -27.28
N THR A 838 -14.33 -24.66 -25.99
CA THR A 838 -14.66 -23.55 -25.08
C THR A 838 -14.08 -22.23 -25.56
N ILE A 839 -12.80 -22.20 -25.98
CA ILE A 839 -12.14 -20.97 -26.45
C ILE A 839 -12.75 -20.48 -27.76
N ILE A 840 -12.99 -21.36 -28.73
CA ILE A 840 -13.61 -20.98 -30.01
C ILE A 840 -15.02 -20.42 -29.80
N LYS A 841 -15.78 -21.01 -28.86
CA LYS A 841 -17.16 -20.59 -28.57
C LYS A 841 -17.21 -19.25 -27.84
N ASN A 842 -16.41 -19.08 -26.77
CA ASN A 842 -16.60 -18.01 -25.78
C ASN A 842 -15.31 -17.28 -25.35
N GLY A 843 -14.13 -17.74 -25.80
CA GLY A 843 -12.82 -17.24 -25.36
C GLY A 843 -12.21 -16.13 -26.22
N LEU A 844 -12.59 -16.00 -27.50
CA LEU A 844 -11.92 -15.07 -28.42
C LEU A 844 -12.43 -13.62 -28.39
N TYR A 845 -13.52 -13.31 -27.68
CA TYR A 845 -14.16 -11.98 -27.68
C TYR A 845 -14.33 -11.41 -26.27
N ARG A 846 -13.24 -11.36 -25.51
CA ARG A 846 -13.14 -10.81 -24.15
C ARG A 846 -13.04 -9.29 -24.16
N ASP A 847 -13.51 -8.65 -23.08
CA ASP A 847 -13.32 -7.20 -22.86
C ASP A 847 -11.93 -6.86 -22.28
N SER A 848 -10.90 -7.49 -22.85
CA SER A 848 -9.48 -7.33 -22.53
C SER A 848 -8.68 -7.97 -23.66
N ASP A 849 -7.59 -7.33 -24.07
CA ASP A 849 -6.66 -7.83 -25.08
C ASP A 849 -5.37 -8.40 -24.46
N CYS A 850 -5.24 -8.38 -23.13
CA CYS A 850 -4.00 -8.77 -22.46
C CYS A 850 -3.67 -10.27 -22.54
N LEU A 851 -2.45 -10.62 -22.13
CA LEU A 851 -1.96 -12.00 -22.08
C LEU A 851 -2.55 -12.82 -20.93
N CYS A 852 -2.74 -12.21 -19.75
CA CYS A 852 -3.15 -12.95 -18.56
C CYS A 852 -4.60 -13.48 -18.65
N HIS A 853 -5.52 -12.61 -19.08
CA HIS A 853 -6.97 -12.86 -19.13
C HIS A 853 -7.64 -12.03 -20.23
N GLY A 854 -7.12 -12.13 -21.43
CA GLY A 854 -7.62 -11.39 -22.60
C GLY A 854 -7.55 -12.20 -23.89
N ASN A 855 -7.95 -11.54 -24.97
CA ASN A 855 -8.06 -12.13 -26.30
C ASN A 855 -6.73 -12.74 -26.77
N LEU A 856 -5.62 -12.04 -26.56
CA LEU A 856 -4.31 -12.47 -27.02
C LEU A 856 -3.74 -13.59 -26.14
N GLY A 857 -4.02 -13.60 -24.83
CA GLY A 857 -3.73 -14.75 -23.99
C GLY A 857 -4.44 -16.03 -24.44
N ASN A 858 -5.69 -15.91 -24.90
CA ASN A 858 -6.48 -17.06 -25.35
C ASN A 858 -6.07 -17.58 -26.73
N ILE A 859 -5.50 -16.73 -27.57
CA ILE A 859 -4.93 -17.13 -28.87
C ILE A 859 -3.73 -18.09 -28.69
N GLU A 860 -3.02 -18.02 -27.57
CA GLU A 860 -1.86 -18.86 -27.31
C GLU A 860 -2.15 -20.37 -27.43
N LEU A 861 -3.30 -20.86 -26.96
CA LEU A 861 -3.65 -22.28 -27.13
C LEU A 861 -3.85 -22.64 -28.61
N LEU A 862 -4.45 -21.75 -29.39
CA LEU A 862 -4.65 -21.97 -30.83
C LEU A 862 -3.31 -22.03 -31.56
N LEU A 863 -2.36 -21.18 -31.16
CA LEU A 863 -1.01 -21.18 -31.71
C LEU A 863 -0.24 -22.47 -31.39
N GLU A 864 -0.30 -22.93 -30.15
CA GLU A 864 0.39 -24.16 -29.74
C GLU A 864 -0.21 -25.41 -30.39
N ILE A 865 -1.54 -25.47 -30.56
CA ILE A 865 -2.19 -26.54 -31.33
C ILE A 865 -1.78 -26.49 -32.81
N TYR A 866 -1.67 -25.29 -33.39
CA TYR A 866 -1.19 -25.13 -34.76
C TYR A 866 0.25 -25.64 -34.92
N LYS A 867 1.16 -25.30 -34.00
CA LYS A 867 2.56 -25.78 -34.06
C LYS A 867 2.65 -27.30 -33.98
N GLU A 868 1.78 -27.91 -33.17
CA GLU A 868 1.77 -29.36 -32.99
C GLU A 868 1.19 -30.11 -34.20
N ASN A 869 0.08 -29.61 -34.77
CA ASN A 869 -0.73 -30.36 -35.73
C ASN A 869 -0.73 -29.77 -37.15
N ASN A 870 -0.09 -28.61 -37.38
CA ASN A 870 -0.16 -27.81 -38.61
C ASN A 870 -1.60 -27.46 -39.06
N ASP A 871 -2.54 -27.31 -38.12
CA ASP A 871 -3.94 -26.95 -38.44
C ASP A 871 -4.07 -25.46 -38.81
N ILE A 872 -4.00 -25.20 -40.12
CA ILE A 872 -4.11 -23.85 -40.67
C ILE A 872 -5.45 -23.17 -40.39
N LYS A 873 -6.54 -23.92 -40.17
CA LYS A 873 -7.86 -23.33 -39.88
C LYS A 873 -7.87 -22.73 -38.47
N ILE A 874 -7.23 -23.40 -37.52
CA ILE A 874 -7.06 -22.91 -36.14
C ILE A 874 -6.16 -21.67 -36.15
N TYR A 875 -5.04 -21.71 -36.87
CA TYR A 875 -4.16 -20.54 -37.03
C TYR A 875 -4.89 -19.34 -37.63
N ASN A 876 -5.69 -19.54 -38.69
CA ASN A 876 -6.46 -18.45 -39.31
C ASN A 876 -7.48 -17.82 -38.35
N LYS A 877 -8.06 -18.58 -37.40
CA LYS A 877 -8.95 -18.02 -36.37
C LYS A 877 -8.18 -17.08 -35.42
N ALA A 878 -6.97 -17.49 -35.01
CA ALA A 878 -6.10 -16.64 -34.20
C ALA A 878 -5.72 -15.35 -34.93
N VAL A 879 -5.25 -15.43 -36.18
CA VAL A 879 -4.90 -14.27 -37.01
C VAL A 879 -6.11 -13.36 -37.24
N THR A 880 -7.29 -13.93 -37.51
CA THR A 880 -8.53 -13.18 -37.66
C THR A 880 -8.81 -12.33 -36.42
N ARG A 881 -8.74 -12.94 -35.23
CA ARG A 881 -9.06 -12.21 -34.00
C ARG A 881 -8.02 -11.13 -33.70
N ALA A 882 -6.73 -11.39 -33.89
CA ALA A 882 -5.70 -10.37 -33.73
C ALA A 882 -5.90 -9.17 -34.66
N ASN A 883 -6.26 -9.41 -35.93
CA ASN A 883 -6.57 -8.35 -36.89
C ASN A 883 -7.80 -7.52 -36.49
N GLU A 884 -8.82 -8.13 -35.92
CA GLU A 884 -9.97 -7.42 -35.35
C GLU A 884 -9.53 -6.52 -34.17
N VAL A 885 -8.71 -7.02 -33.24
CA VAL A 885 -8.16 -6.23 -32.12
C VAL A 885 -7.39 -5.01 -32.62
N ILE A 886 -6.54 -5.17 -33.64
CA ILE A 886 -5.80 -4.05 -34.25
C ILE A 886 -6.76 -3.00 -34.83
N LYS A 887 -7.84 -3.43 -35.49
CA LYS A 887 -8.85 -2.52 -36.05
C LYS A 887 -9.69 -1.84 -34.99
N GLU A 888 -10.08 -2.56 -33.93
CA GLU A 888 -10.76 -2.01 -32.76
C GLU A 888 -9.91 -0.89 -32.14
N ASN A 889 -8.61 -1.11 -31.96
CA ASN A 889 -7.68 -0.08 -31.50
C ASN A 889 -7.64 1.16 -32.42
N LYS A 890 -7.64 0.99 -33.75
CA LYS A 890 -7.66 2.14 -34.68
C LYS A 890 -8.92 3.00 -34.55
N ASN A 891 -10.05 2.41 -34.17
CA ASN A 891 -11.31 3.13 -33.95
C ASN A 891 -11.39 3.75 -32.56
N ASP A 892 -11.03 2.98 -31.52
CA ASP A 892 -11.18 3.38 -30.12
C ASP A 892 -9.95 4.16 -29.61
N GLN A 893 -8.89 4.28 -30.43
CA GLN A 893 -7.59 4.90 -30.13
C GLN A 893 -6.88 4.31 -28.90
N ARG A 894 -7.18 3.05 -28.56
CA ARG A 894 -6.56 2.33 -27.44
C ARG A 894 -6.76 0.81 -27.54
N TYR A 895 -5.83 0.07 -26.96
CA TYR A 895 -5.99 -1.35 -26.67
C TYR A 895 -6.64 -1.56 -25.30
N LYS A 896 -7.42 -2.64 -25.15
CA LYS A 896 -8.08 -2.95 -23.88
C LYS A 896 -7.10 -3.67 -22.95
N ASN A 897 -6.69 -2.99 -21.87
CA ASN A 897 -5.80 -3.58 -20.89
C ASN A 897 -6.53 -4.52 -19.91
N GLY A 898 -5.76 -5.42 -19.28
CA GLY A 898 -6.24 -6.36 -18.27
C GLY A 898 -6.47 -5.75 -16.88
N VAL A 899 -6.16 -4.47 -16.67
CA VAL A 899 -6.43 -3.73 -15.42
C VAL A 899 -7.91 -3.30 -15.35
N GLY A 900 -8.61 -3.31 -16.48
CA GLY A 900 -10.03 -2.96 -16.58
C GLY A 900 -10.28 -1.46 -16.46
N GLN A 901 -9.26 -0.64 -16.68
CA GLN A 901 -9.34 0.81 -16.58
C GLN A 901 -9.18 1.49 -17.93
N ASP A 902 -9.68 2.71 -18.02
CA ASP A 902 -9.70 3.48 -19.26
C ASP A 902 -8.33 4.12 -19.63
N PHE A 903 -7.33 4.00 -18.77
CA PHE A 903 -5.95 4.42 -19.02
C PHE A 903 -5.09 3.29 -19.57
N ASP A 904 -4.06 3.62 -20.36
CA ASP A 904 -3.13 2.62 -20.88
C ASP A 904 -2.32 1.95 -19.78
N SER A 905 -2.07 0.66 -19.98
CA SER A 905 -1.21 -0.16 -19.12
C SER A 905 0.02 -0.58 -19.93
N VAL A 906 1.22 -0.27 -19.44
CA VAL A 906 2.50 -0.48 -20.17
C VAL A 906 3.22 -1.78 -19.78
N ASN A 907 2.51 -2.64 -19.05
CA ASN A 907 3.02 -3.89 -18.49
C ASN A 907 2.82 -5.08 -19.43
N PHE A 908 3.56 -6.15 -19.18
CA PHE A 908 3.61 -7.31 -20.06
C PHE A 908 2.34 -8.16 -19.97
N MET A 909 1.98 -8.65 -18.78
CA MET A 909 0.85 -9.57 -18.65
C MET A 909 -0.52 -8.90 -18.78
N LEU A 910 -0.61 -7.60 -18.53
CA LEU A 910 -1.87 -6.85 -18.47
C LEU A 910 -1.98 -5.73 -19.51
N GLY A 911 -0.97 -5.50 -20.34
CA GLY A 911 -0.87 -4.27 -21.10
C GLY A 911 -0.16 -4.39 -22.44
N LEU A 912 0.25 -3.22 -22.92
CA LEU A 912 0.74 -2.99 -24.27
C LEU A 912 1.91 -3.91 -24.66
N SER A 913 2.90 -4.12 -23.78
CA SER A 913 4.09 -4.89 -24.17
C SER A 913 3.77 -6.37 -24.43
N GLY A 914 2.86 -6.98 -23.68
CA GLY A 914 2.41 -8.35 -23.98
C GLY A 914 1.53 -8.44 -25.22
N ILE A 915 0.66 -7.45 -25.44
CA ILE A 915 -0.17 -7.35 -26.65
C ILE A 915 0.74 -7.28 -27.89
N GLY A 916 1.74 -6.39 -27.86
CA GLY A 916 2.71 -6.27 -28.95
C GLY A 916 3.56 -7.53 -29.14
N TYR A 917 3.92 -8.21 -28.05
CA TYR A 917 4.64 -9.48 -28.12
C TYR A 917 3.82 -10.58 -28.82
N GLU A 918 2.53 -10.71 -28.48
CA GLU A 918 1.69 -11.75 -29.06
C GLU A 918 1.45 -11.53 -30.56
N PHE A 919 1.34 -10.27 -31.01
CA PHE A 919 1.32 -9.96 -32.44
C PHE A 919 2.62 -10.40 -33.14
N LEU A 920 3.79 -10.19 -32.53
CA LEU A 920 5.06 -10.69 -33.09
C LEU A 920 5.07 -12.21 -33.14
N ARG A 921 4.66 -12.87 -32.05
CA ARG A 921 4.59 -14.33 -31.97
C ARG A 921 3.65 -14.91 -33.02
N LEU A 922 2.46 -14.35 -33.18
CA LEU A 922 1.50 -14.75 -34.19
C LEU A 922 2.04 -14.61 -35.63
N SER A 923 2.89 -13.60 -35.88
CA SER A 923 3.55 -13.41 -37.19
C SER A 923 4.57 -14.51 -37.52
N ASN A 924 5.18 -15.14 -36.50
CA ASN A 924 6.11 -16.26 -36.68
C ASN A 924 6.21 -17.11 -35.40
N PRO A 925 5.29 -18.08 -35.20
CA PRO A 925 5.19 -18.87 -33.96
C PRO A 925 6.40 -19.78 -33.68
N GLU A 926 7.20 -20.08 -34.71
CA GLU A 926 8.44 -20.85 -34.59
C GLU A 926 9.62 -20.01 -34.10
N LYS A 927 9.62 -18.71 -34.44
CA LYS A 927 10.73 -17.80 -34.13
C LYS A 927 10.66 -17.21 -32.73
N TYR A 928 9.45 -16.89 -32.24
CA TYR A 928 9.25 -16.27 -30.93
C TYR A 928 8.61 -17.28 -29.98
N PRO A 929 9.20 -17.60 -28.82
CA PRO A 929 8.74 -18.68 -27.94
C PRO A 929 7.49 -18.30 -27.12
N SER A 930 6.85 -19.27 -26.47
CA SER A 930 5.70 -18.98 -25.60
C SER A 930 6.15 -18.45 -24.23
N VAL A 931 6.01 -17.15 -23.99
CA VAL A 931 6.30 -16.58 -22.65
C VAL A 931 5.27 -17.03 -21.61
N LEU A 932 4.03 -17.30 -22.04
CA LEU A 932 2.97 -17.86 -21.18
C LEU A 932 3.27 -19.27 -20.67
N LEU A 933 4.16 -20.00 -21.34
CA LEU A 933 4.73 -21.28 -20.91
C LEU A 933 6.16 -21.16 -20.37
N LEU A 934 6.68 -19.94 -20.23
CA LEU A 934 8.07 -19.65 -19.86
C LEU A 934 9.08 -20.35 -20.79
N GLU A 935 8.79 -20.49 -22.07
CA GLU A 935 9.75 -20.98 -23.08
C GLU A 935 10.80 -19.90 -23.42
N VAL A 936 11.96 -20.32 -23.93
CA VAL A 936 13.14 -19.47 -24.21
C VAL A 936 13.80 -19.78 -25.53
#